data_AF-W2STE0-F1
#
_entry.id   AF-W2STE0-F1
#
_cell.length_a   1.000
_cell.length_b   1.000
_cell.length_c   1.000
_cell.angle_alpha   90.00
_cell.angle_beta   90.00
_cell.angle_gamma   90.00
#
_symmetry.space_group_name_H-M   'P 1'
#
loop_
_entity.id
_entity.type
_entity.pdbx_description
1 polymer ?
#
loop_
_entity_poly.entity_id
_entity_poly.type
_entity_poly.pdbx_seq_one_letter_code
_entity_poly.pdbx_strand_id
1 'polypeptide(L)'
;MAEKMLKTVGAVLHEIAPPAEKSPQKITVVGTGQVGMACAYSILQQSDFKRTCSELVLVDVVANKVKGEVMDLQHGLAFTGRCVVKGDTTYECTAGSKLCIVTAGLRQKEGESRLSLVQRNTDIFKKIIPELVKYSPETIIMVVSNPVDVLTYVTWKLSGLPRERVFGSGTNLDSARFRFLLSQRLNIAPSSCHGWIIGEHGDSSGTFVIAEGHDQKGNVLKVSKIISSTEATECVPVWSGVNVAGVTLAEVSKTLSSKLSLESWEMDLHRQVVESAYEIIKMKGYTCWGIGLSVAKIARGIIHNSRNVCALTTNVKGMHGITDDVYLSLPCVVGMNGITHIIKQNLSKEEGLCSELSLVDVVSNKVKGEMMDLQHGLAFTRRCVVNADTDYACTAGSNLCIVTAGLRQKEGESRLSLVQRNTNILKKIIPELVKYSPETLIMVVSNPGQKHLPLNTKVMLRYKPIKFDPYSVDVLTYVTWKLSGLSRERVFGSGTNLDSARFRFLLSQELNVSPSSCHAWIIGEHGDSSVTACISSAYEIIKLKGYTCWGIGLSVAKITRGIMRNSRNLNALSINVKVGIDFSQCVSATRYVQGLHGITDDVYLSVPCVVGVNGVTHVVKQTLNKEEIEKLHQSWKTLFTVQTQIEFDTTEKNTKKGGCLLS
;
A
#
# COMPACT_ATOMS: atom_id res chain seq x y z
N MET A 1 23.06 27.98 -15.11
CA MET A 1 21.72 27.77 -14.50
C MET A 1 21.85 27.70 -12.98
N ALA A 2 22.54 26.70 -12.43
CA ALA A 2 22.78 26.52 -10.98
C ALA A 2 23.17 27.81 -10.21
N GLU A 3 24.10 28.63 -10.73
CA GLU A 3 24.51 29.88 -10.07
C GLU A 3 23.38 30.91 -9.91
N LYS A 4 22.48 31.02 -10.91
CA LYS A 4 21.27 31.86 -10.79
C LYS A 4 20.30 31.29 -9.75
N MET A 5 20.22 29.96 -9.63
CA MET A 5 19.32 29.29 -8.70
C MET A 5 19.83 29.42 -7.26
N LEU A 6 21.13 29.27 -7.01
CA LEU A 6 21.77 29.59 -5.72
C LEU A 6 21.49 31.03 -5.27
N LYS A 7 21.58 32.01 -6.19
CA LYS A 7 21.22 33.40 -5.93
C LYS A 7 19.73 33.57 -5.58
N THR A 8 18.83 32.85 -6.24
CA THR A 8 17.39 32.83 -5.89
C THR A 8 17.14 32.20 -4.52
N VAL A 9 17.78 31.07 -4.19
CA VAL A 9 17.65 30.40 -2.89
C VAL A 9 18.10 31.34 -1.77
N GLY A 10 19.27 31.97 -1.90
CA GLY A 10 19.77 32.94 -0.91
C GLY A 10 18.98 34.24 -0.82
N ALA A 11 18.13 34.56 -1.82
CA ALA A 11 17.19 35.67 -1.76
C ALA A 11 15.84 35.30 -1.09
N VAL A 12 15.49 34.01 -1.04
CA VAL A 12 14.26 33.49 -0.41
C VAL A 12 14.51 32.99 1.02
N LEU A 13 15.69 32.44 1.28
CA LEU A 13 16.08 31.82 2.55
C LEU A 13 17.34 32.48 3.10
N HIS A 14 17.28 32.90 4.36
CA HIS A 14 18.44 33.32 5.14
C HIS A 14 18.89 32.16 6.03
N GLU A 15 20.07 31.61 5.78
CA GLU A 15 20.61 30.48 6.55
C GLU A 15 21.12 30.95 7.91
N ILE A 16 20.48 30.47 8.99
CA ILE A 16 20.90 30.73 10.38
C ILE A 16 21.88 29.64 10.87
N ALA A 17 21.73 28.41 10.39
CA ALA A 17 22.56 27.24 10.73
C ALA A 17 22.39 26.15 9.65
N PRO A 18 23.41 25.31 9.43
CA PRO A 18 23.36 24.25 8.42
C PRO A 18 22.32 23.16 8.77
N PRO A 19 21.66 22.54 7.77
CA PRO A 19 20.76 21.41 7.99
C PRO A 19 21.46 20.17 8.57
N ALA A 20 20.74 19.38 9.37
CA ALA A 20 21.27 18.14 9.94
C ALA A 20 21.46 17.04 8.88
N GLU A 21 22.67 16.46 8.81
CA GLU A 21 23.03 15.45 7.80
C GLU A 21 22.38 14.07 8.01
N LYS A 22 21.99 13.73 9.24
CA LYS A 22 21.54 12.38 9.62
C LYS A 22 20.08 12.38 10.07
N SER A 23 19.25 11.60 9.38
CA SER A 23 17.87 11.34 9.78
C SER A 23 17.81 10.44 11.03
N PRO A 24 17.11 10.83 12.11
CA PRO A 24 17.00 10.01 13.32
C PRO A 24 16.11 8.78 13.14
N GLN A 25 15.26 8.74 12.10
CA GLN A 25 14.29 7.68 11.84
C GLN A 25 14.41 7.19 10.38
N LYS A 26 15.64 6.81 10.01
CA LYS A 26 15.97 6.26 8.70
C LYS A 26 15.62 4.77 8.63
N ILE A 27 14.88 4.37 7.60
CA ILE A 27 14.47 2.98 7.35
C ILE A 27 14.87 2.56 5.94
N THR A 28 15.52 1.40 5.81
CA THR A 28 15.84 0.77 4.53
C THR A 28 14.87 -0.38 4.24
N VAL A 29 14.40 -0.49 2.99
CA VAL A 29 13.72 -1.67 2.46
C VAL A 29 14.54 -2.24 1.32
N VAL A 30 15.00 -3.48 1.48
CA VAL A 30 15.74 -4.22 0.44
C VAL A 30 14.77 -5.11 -0.33
N GLY A 31 14.78 -4.99 -1.65
CA GLY A 31 13.82 -5.56 -2.58
C GLY A 31 12.67 -4.60 -2.87
N THR A 32 12.47 -4.24 -4.14
CA THR A 32 11.33 -3.43 -4.63
C THR A 32 10.22 -4.31 -5.20
N GLY A 33 10.10 -5.55 -4.72
CA GLY A 33 8.99 -6.45 -5.09
C GLY A 33 7.64 -5.96 -4.57
N GLN A 34 6.55 -6.68 -4.86
CA GLN A 34 5.21 -6.31 -4.37
C GLN A 34 5.18 -6.18 -2.84
N VAL A 35 5.86 -7.07 -2.11
CA VAL A 35 6.00 -7.02 -0.65
C VAL A 35 6.78 -5.78 -0.22
N GLY A 36 7.99 -5.56 -0.76
CA GLY A 36 8.82 -4.40 -0.42
C GLY A 36 8.14 -3.06 -0.66
N MET A 37 7.45 -2.90 -1.79
CA MET A 37 6.70 -1.67 -2.08
C MET A 37 5.47 -1.51 -1.19
N ALA A 38 4.74 -2.60 -0.85
CA ALA A 38 3.65 -2.54 0.11
C ALA A 38 4.14 -2.17 1.53
N CYS A 39 5.32 -2.65 1.94
CA CYS A 39 5.99 -2.24 3.18
C CYS A 39 6.36 -0.76 3.16
N ALA A 40 7.07 -0.31 2.12
CA ALA A 40 7.49 1.08 1.91
C ALA A 40 6.30 2.06 1.93
N TYR A 41 5.26 1.76 1.16
CA TYR A 41 4.04 2.56 1.09
C TYR A 41 3.29 2.60 2.44
N SER A 42 3.18 1.46 3.13
CA SER A 42 2.52 1.38 4.45
C SER A 42 3.29 2.14 5.54
N ILE A 43 4.62 2.12 5.52
CA ILE A 43 5.48 2.91 6.43
C ILE A 43 5.33 4.41 6.16
N LEU A 44 5.33 4.80 4.89
CA LEU A 44 5.19 6.20 4.48
C LEU A 44 3.81 6.77 4.90
N GLN A 45 2.71 6.08 4.57
CA GLN A 45 1.35 6.46 4.97
C GLN A 45 1.13 6.58 6.49
N GLN A 46 1.81 5.74 7.29
CA GLN A 46 1.73 5.84 8.75
C GLN A 46 2.54 7.02 9.32
N SER A 47 3.49 7.55 8.56
CA SER A 47 4.37 8.65 9.00
C SER A 47 3.64 9.98 9.07
N ASP A 48 2.57 10.18 8.29
CA ASP A 48 1.70 11.37 8.29
C ASP A 48 1.09 11.71 9.66
N PHE A 49 0.77 10.71 10.46
CA PHE A 49 0.13 10.90 11.77
C PHE A 49 1.05 10.64 12.95
N LYS A 50 2.16 9.91 12.74
CA LYS A 50 3.02 9.42 13.83
C LYS A 50 4.51 9.68 13.65
N ARG A 51 4.97 10.16 12.48
CA ARG A 51 6.40 10.31 12.16
C ARG A 51 7.19 9.00 12.36
N THR A 52 6.74 7.91 11.73
CA THR A 52 7.43 6.60 11.78
C THR A 52 8.74 6.59 10.97
N CYS A 53 8.81 7.36 9.90
CA CYS A 53 9.96 7.42 9.01
C CYS A 53 10.17 8.85 8.51
N SER A 54 11.41 9.33 8.57
CA SER A 54 11.83 10.63 8.00
C SER A 54 12.85 10.48 6.87
N GLU A 55 13.48 9.32 6.70
CA GLU A 55 14.22 8.97 5.49
C GLU A 55 13.97 7.50 5.12
N LEU A 56 13.38 7.26 3.95
CA LEU A 56 13.07 5.93 3.42
C LEU A 56 14.02 5.61 2.26
N VAL A 57 14.76 4.51 2.37
CA VAL A 57 15.73 4.06 1.36
C VAL A 57 15.28 2.74 0.74
N LEU A 58 15.20 2.69 -0.58
CA LEU A 58 14.90 1.46 -1.33
C LEU A 58 16.19 0.92 -1.99
N VAL A 59 16.44 -0.39 -1.87
CA VAL A 59 17.57 -1.05 -2.56
C VAL A 59 17.08 -2.22 -3.40
N ASP A 60 17.49 -2.29 -4.66
CA ASP A 60 17.19 -3.43 -5.55
C ASP A 60 18.30 -3.57 -6.60
N VAL A 61 18.56 -4.80 -7.08
CA VAL A 61 19.55 -5.04 -8.14
C VAL A 61 19.12 -4.47 -9.50
N VAL A 62 17.83 -4.20 -9.70
CA VAL A 62 17.29 -3.70 -10.98
C VAL A 62 17.21 -2.16 -10.99
N ALA A 63 18.29 -1.50 -11.42
CA ALA A 63 18.47 -0.04 -11.42
C ALA A 63 17.25 0.76 -11.92
N ASN A 64 16.73 0.46 -13.12
CA ASN A 64 15.59 1.17 -13.70
C ASN A 64 14.32 1.03 -12.85
N LYS A 65 14.14 -0.14 -12.23
CA LYS A 65 12.97 -0.42 -11.39
C LYS A 65 13.06 0.34 -10.08
N VAL A 66 14.16 0.25 -9.32
CA VAL A 66 14.32 1.02 -8.07
C VAL A 66 14.20 2.52 -8.34
N LYS A 67 14.81 3.04 -9.40
CA LYS A 67 14.66 4.45 -9.81
C LYS A 67 13.19 4.81 -10.09
N GLY A 68 12.46 3.99 -10.86
CA GLY A 68 11.05 4.22 -11.16
C GLY A 68 10.10 4.08 -9.95
N GLU A 69 10.43 3.25 -8.96
CA GLU A 69 9.68 3.16 -7.71
C GLU A 69 9.96 4.35 -6.78
N VAL A 70 11.22 4.77 -6.65
CA VAL A 70 11.64 5.96 -5.90
C VAL A 70 10.96 7.22 -6.44
N MET A 71 11.01 7.44 -7.76
CA MET A 71 10.40 8.62 -8.40
C MET A 71 8.87 8.67 -8.22
N ASP A 72 8.17 7.51 -8.28
CA ASP A 72 6.72 7.45 -8.08
C ASP A 72 6.31 7.77 -6.62
N LEU A 73 7.10 7.34 -5.64
CA LEU A 73 6.91 7.75 -4.25
C LEU A 73 7.25 9.23 -4.03
N GLN A 74 8.37 9.71 -4.58
CA GLN A 74 8.82 11.11 -4.49
C GLN A 74 7.75 12.09 -5.00
N HIS A 75 7.16 11.79 -6.16
CA HIS A 75 6.06 12.59 -6.73
C HIS A 75 4.81 12.66 -5.84
N GLY A 76 4.62 11.72 -4.92
CA GLY A 76 3.53 11.75 -3.95
C GLY A 76 3.89 12.34 -2.58
N LEU A 77 5.14 12.76 -2.34
CA LEU A 77 5.57 13.26 -1.01
C LEU A 77 4.86 14.54 -0.54
N ALA A 78 4.29 15.33 -1.45
CA ALA A 78 3.45 16.47 -1.08
C ALA A 78 2.13 16.06 -0.38
N PHE A 79 1.76 14.77 -0.43
CA PHE A 79 0.57 14.21 0.20
C PHE A 79 0.84 13.52 1.54
N THR A 80 2.12 13.39 1.92
CA THR A 80 2.56 12.63 3.10
C THR A 80 3.18 13.53 4.17
N GLY A 81 3.55 12.93 5.30
CA GLY A 81 4.45 13.54 6.28
C GLY A 81 5.83 13.84 5.70
N ARG A 82 6.62 14.64 6.43
CA ARG A 82 7.99 15.03 6.06
C ARG A 82 8.90 13.80 6.05
N CYS A 83 9.14 13.25 4.86
CA CYS A 83 10.03 12.12 4.63
C CYS A 83 10.83 12.35 3.34
N VAL A 84 12.11 11.98 3.35
CA VAL A 84 12.96 11.95 2.15
C VAL A 84 12.97 10.52 1.62
N VAL A 85 12.66 10.31 0.34
CA VAL A 85 12.72 8.99 -0.30
C VAL A 85 13.93 8.94 -1.23
N LYS A 86 14.80 7.94 -1.04
CA LYS A 86 15.98 7.65 -1.84
C LYS A 86 15.96 6.19 -2.27
N GLY A 87 16.80 5.83 -3.23
CA GLY A 87 17.09 4.42 -3.50
C GLY A 87 18.07 4.23 -4.64
N ASP A 88 18.78 3.11 -4.59
CA ASP A 88 19.90 2.79 -5.49
C ASP A 88 20.06 1.27 -5.64
N THR A 89 21.02 0.84 -6.46
CA THR A 89 21.45 -0.57 -6.52
C THR A 89 22.52 -0.91 -5.49
N THR A 90 23.20 0.09 -4.95
CA THR A 90 24.32 -0.04 -4.01
C THR A 90 23.92 0.32 -2.58
N TYR A 91 24.69 -0.14 -1.59
CA TYR A 91 24.29 -0.10 -0.18
C TYR A 91 24.73 1.14 0.59
N GLU A 92 25.57 2.02 0.01
CA GLU A 92 26.02 3.28 0.62
C GLU A 92 24.82 4.16 1.01
N CYS A 93 23.77 4.16 0.17
CA CYS A 93 22.54 4.90 0.42
C CYS A 93 21.83 4.47 1.73
N THR A 94 22.08 3.23 2.21
CA THR A 94 21.51 2.69 3.45
C THR A 94 22.19 3.20 4.72
N ALA A 95 23.32 3.92 4.60
CA ALA A 95 24.14 4.27 5.76
C ALA A 95 23.37 5.00 6.88
N GLY A 96 23.56 4.52 8.11
CA GLY A 96 22.90 5.06 9.31
C GLY A 96 21.43 4.65 9.49
N SER A 97 20.93 3.66 8.76
CA SER A 97 19.56 3.14 8.97
C SER A 97 19.37 2.55 10.36
N LYS A 98 18.21 2.82 10.97
CA LYS A 98 17.78 2.26 12.26
C LYS A 98 17.08 0.92 12.11
N LEU A 99 16.44 0.70 10.97
CA LEU A 99 15.75 -0.53 10.62
C LEU A 99 16.02 -0.87 9.15
N CYS A 100 16.53 -2.07 8.90
CA CYS A 100 16.70 -2.65 7.58
C CYS A 100 15.70 -3.80 7.40
N ILE A 101 14.80 -3.67 6.42
CA ILE A 101 13.72 -4.61 6.15
C ILE A 101 14.09 -5.41 4.90
N VAL A 102 14.33 -6.71 5.05
CA VAL A 102 14.79 -7.57 3.95
C VAL A 102 13.61 -8.32 3.35
N THR A 103 13.15 -7.85 2.18
CA THR A 103 12.07 -8.46 1.37
C THR A 103 12.58 -9.07 0.07
N ALA A 104 13.87 -8.90 -0.23
CA ALA A 104 14.53 -9.47 -1.38
C ALA A 104 14.67 -10.99 -1.23
N GLY A 105 14.09 -11.73 -2.16
CA GLY A 105 14.11 -13.18 -2.19
C GLY A 105 13.46 -13.70 -3.47
N LEU A 106 13.85 -14.91 -3.86
CA LEU A 106 13.19 -15.65 -4.92
C LEU A 106 11.99 -16.39 -4.33
N ARG A 107 11.00 -16.64 -5.18
CA ARG A 107 9.88 -17.53 -4.87
C ARG A 107 10.25 -18.96 -5.26
N GLN A 108 9.56 -19.92 -4.66
CA GLN A 108 9.58 -21.31 -5.10
C GLN A 108 9.09 -21.39 -6.54
N LYS A 109 9.76 -22.19 -7.37
CA LYS A 109 9.23 -22.61 -8.67
C LYS A 109 8.36 -23.86 -8.48
N GLU A 110 7.43 -24.07 -9.41
CA GLU A 110 6.68 -25.32 -9.49
C GLU A 110 7.65 -26.51 -9.60
N GLY A 111 7.44 -27.55 -8.78
CA GLY A 111 8.33 -28.71 -8.67
C GLY A 111 9.68 -28.49 -7.96
N GLU A 112 9.97 -27.29 -7.43
CA GLU A 112 11.23 -27.04 -6.72
C GLU A 112 11.18 -27.49 -5.25
N SER A 113 12.26 -28.13 -4.76
CA SER A 113 12.39 -28.49 -3.34
C SER A 113 12.59 -27.26 -2.44
N ARG A 114 12.04 -27.31 -1.20
CA ARG A 114 12.26 -26.26 -0.18
C ARG A 114 13.76 -26.02 0.07
N LEU A 115 14.60 -27.06 0.05
CA LEU A 115 16.06 -26.94 0.19
C LEU A 115 16.70 -26.07 -0.90
N SER A 116 16.30 -26.25 -2.17
CA SER A 116 16.79 -25.43 -3.28
C SER A 116 16.41 -23.97 -3.08
N LEU A 117 15.18 -23.69 -2.66
CA LEU A 117 14.72 -22.33 -2.36
C LEU A 117 15.52 -21.69 -1.21
N VAL A 118 15.71 -22.42 -0.09
CA VAL A 118 16.52 -21.99 1.06
C VAL A 118 17.94 -21.65 0.62
N GLN A 119 18.58 -22.52 -0.17
CA GLN A 119 19.96 -22.31 -0.61
C GLN A 119 20.07 -21.10 -1.54
N ARG A 120 19.18 -20.96 -2.54
CA ARG A 120 19.16 -19.80 -3.45
C ARG A 120 18.94 -18.48 -2.69
N ASN A 121 18.04 -18.45 -1.70
CA ASN A 121 17.81 -17.25 -0.90
C ASN A 121 18.97 -16.99 0.08
N THR A 122 19.59 -18.03 0.63
CA THR A 122 20.83 -17.92 1.43
C THR A 122 21.97 -17.29 0.63
N ASP A 123 22.15 -17.67 -0.64
CA ASP A 123 23.20 -17.12 -1.50
C ASP A 123 22.92 -15.67 -1.97
N ILE A 124 21.65 -15.24 -1.93
CA ILE A 124 21.29 -13.83 -2.02
C ILE A 124 21.66 -13.12 -0.71
N PHE A 125 21.29 -13.67 0.45
CA PHE A 125 21.54 -13.06 1.75
C PHE A 125 23.03 -12.88 2.05
N LYS A 126 23.90 -13.80 1.61
CA LYS A 126 25.38 -13.65 1.64
C LYS A 126 25.90 -12.38 0.97
N LYS A 127 25.14 -11.79 0.03
CA LYS A 127 25.49 -10.53 -0.66
C LYS A 127 24.82 -9.30 -0.05
N ILE A 128 23.65 -9.48 0.58
CA ILE A 128 22.85 -8.39 1.14
C ILE A 128 23.29 -8.05 2.57
N ILE A 129 23.37 -9.06 3.44
CA ILE A 129 23.49 -8.84 4.89
C ILE A 129 24.83 -8.19 5.29
N PRO A 130 26.00 -8.60 4.76
CA PRO A 130 27.27 -7.95 5.09
C PRO A 130 27.31 -6.47 4.69
N GLU A 131 26.78 -6.12 3.52
CA GLU A 131 26.73 -4.72 3.04
C GLU A 131 25.78 -3.85 3.87
N LEU A 132 24.65 -4.39 4.36
CA LEU A 132 23.78 -3.68 5.30
C LEU A 132 24.47 -3.35 6.62
N VAL A 133 25.20 -4.31 7.20
CA VAL A 133 25.91 -4.13 8.47
C VAL A 133 27.11 -3.20 8.32
N LYS A 134 27.85 -3.30 7.22
CA LYS A 134 28.95 -2.40 6.84
C LYS A 134 28.55 -0.93 6.86
N TYR A 135 27.38 -0.58 6.33
CA TYR A 135 26.89 0.81 6.30
C TYR A 135 26.00 1.19 7.49
N SER A 136 25.39 0.22 8.18
CA SER A 136 24.54 0.45 9.35
C SER A 136 24.79 -0.59 10.46
N PRO A 137 25.95 -0.54 11.16
CA PRO A 137 26.31 -1.54 12.17
C PRO A 137 25.38 -1.53 13.40
N GLU A 138 24.74 -0.38 13.68
CA GLU A 138 23.77 -0.23 14.78
C GLU A 138 22.30 -0.49 14.35
N THR A 139 22.08 -1.10 13.19
CA THR A 139 20.71 -1.36 12.67
C THR A 139 20.03 -2.54 13.36
N ILE A 140 18.71 -2.55 13.29
CA ILE A 140 17.87 -3.74 13.49
C ILE A 140 17.56 -4.31 12.11
N ILE A 141 17.70 -5.63 11.93
CA ILE A 141 17.32 -6.32 10.69
C ILE A 141 16.02 -7.09 10.91
N MET A 142 14.98 -6.74 10.14
CA MET A 142 13.72 -7.48 10.07
C MET A 142 13.66 -8.25 8.75
N VAL A 143 13.67 -9.58 8.83
CA VAL A 143 13.55 -10.47 7.67
C VAL A 143 12.07 -10.71 7.33
N VAL A 144 11.74 -10.63 6.05
CA VAL A 144 10.38 -10.87 5.50
C VAL A 144 10.42 -11.88 4.35
N SER A 145 11.57 -12.07 3.71
CA SER A 145 11.77 -13.09 2.68
C SER A 145 11.57 -14.50 3.23
N ASN A 146 10.94 -15.38 2.44
CA ASN A 146 10.63 -16.75 2.86
C ASN A 146 11.67 -17.79 2.42
N PRO A 147 11.86 -18.90 3.19
CA PRO A 147 11.22 -19.17 4.49
C PRO A 147 11.83 -18.29 5.60
N VAL A 148 10.98 -17.52 6.28
CA VAL A 148 11.41 -16.40 7.13
C VAL A 148 12.16 -16.87 8.37
N ASP A 149 11.78 -18.01 8.94
CA ASP A 149 12.40 -18.55 10.15
C ASP A 149 13.87 -18.94 9.92
N VAL A 150 14.13 -19.74 8.87
CA VAL A 150 15.48 -20.13 8.45
C VAL A 150 16.30 -18.92 7.97
N LEU A 151 15.71 -18.01 7.18
CA LEU A 151 16.44 -16.84 6.67
C LEU A 151 16.74 -15.81 7.78
N THR A 152 16.00 -15.82 8.89
CA THR A 152 16.35 -15.04 10.10
C THR A 152 17.58 -15.60 10.79
N TYR A 153 17.66 -16.93 10.99
CA TYR A 153 18.87 -17.58 11.48
C TYR A 153 20.09 -17.27 10.59
N VAL A 154 19.93 -17.41 9.27
CA VAL A 154 20.99 -17.10 8.28
C VAL A 154 21.42 -15.64 8.37
N THR A 155 20.46 -14.71 8.51
CA THR A 155 20.75 -13.28 8.71
C THR A 155 21.53 -13.03 9.99
N TRP A 156 21.17 -13.67 11.09
CA TRP A 156 21.89 -13.53 12.36
C TRP A 156 23.34 -13.98 12.22
N LYS A 157 23.58 -15.18 11.65
CA LYS A 157 24.94 -15.69 11.42
C LYS A 157 25.76 -14.83 10.45
N LEU A 158 25.16 -14.29 9.38
CA LEU A 158 25.84 -13.45 8.40
C LEU A 158 26.08 -12.01 8.87
N SER A 159 25.25 -11.49 9.78
CA SER A 159 25.33 -10.10 10.25
C SER A 159 26.32 -9.89 11.38
N GLY A 160 26.55 -10.91 12.21
CA GLY A 160 27.31 -10.76 13.46
C GLY A 160 26.62 -9.88 14.52
N LEU A 161 25.38 -9.45 14.28
CA LEU A 161 24.60 -8.64 15.21
C LEU A 161 24.13 -9.46 16.42
N PRO A 162 23.89 -8.82 17.57
CA PRO A 162 23.27 -9.50 18.71
C PRO A 162 21.85 -9.95 18.36
N ARG A 163 21.42 -11.11 18.88
CA ARG A 163 20.19 -11.80 18.45
C ARG A 163 18.92 -10.97 18.62
N GLU A 164 18.86 -10.08 19.60
CA GLU A 164 17.76 -9.14 19.80
C GLU A 164 17.54 -8.18 18.62
N ARG A 165 18.60 -7.87 17.86
CA ARG A 165 18.54 -6.98 16.69
C ARG A 165 18.24 -7.70 15.36
N VAL A 166 18.10 -9.04 15.36
CA VAL A 166 17.81 -9.81 14.15
C VAL A 166 16.59 -10.70 14.40
N PHE A 167 15.49 -10.39 13.72
CA PHE A 167 14.25 -11.16 13.82
C PHE A 167 13.51 -11.21 12.49
N GLY A 168 12.58 -12.16 12.37
CA GLY A 168 11.72 -12.30 11.20
C GLY A 168 10.29 -11.80 11.46
N SER A 169 9.55 -11.48 10.40
CA SER A 169 8.14 -11.09 10.50
C SER A 169 7.25 -12.18 11.07
N GLY A 170 7.66 -13.45 10.91
CA GLY A 170 7.07 -14.64 11.54
C GLY A 170 5.55 -14.75 11.40
N THR A 171 4.95 -15.42 12.38
CA THR A 171 3.51 -15.66 12.49
C THR A 171 2.71 -14.42 12.94
N ASN A 172 3.25 -13.20 12.86
CA ASN A 172 2.51 -11.97 13.21
C ASN A 172 1.31 -11.75 12.28
N LEU A 173 1.46 -12.09 10.99
CA LEU A 173 0.37 -12.06 10.02
C LEU A 173 -0.63 -13.19 10.25
N ASP A 174 -0.18 -14.37 10.64
CA ASP A 174 -1.04 -15.54 10.88
C ASP A 174 -1.86 -15.38 12.16
N SER A 175 -1.24 -14.85 13.24
CA SER A 175 -1.96 -14.38 14.43
C SER A 175 -3.00 -13.29 14.10
N ALA A 176 -2.76 -12.47 13.08
CA ALA A 176 -3.72 -11.48 12.60
C ALA A 176 -4.86 -12.09 11.77
N ARG A 177 -4.57 -13.06 10.90
CA ARG A 177 -5.56 -13.89 10.18
C ARG A 177 -6.48 -14.62 11.16
N PHE A 178 -5.88 -15.29 12.13
CA PHE A 178 -6.57 -16.05 13.17
C PHE A 178 -7.56 -15.18 13.95
N ARG A 179 -7.10 -14.02 14.44
CA ARG A 179 -7.95 -13.03 15.11
C ARG A 179 -9.03 -12.44 14.20
N PHE A 180 -8.78 -12.30 12.90
CA PHE A 180 -9.80 -11.87 11.94
C PHE A 180 -10.89 -12.95 11.76
N LEU A 181 -10.52 -14.19 11.47
CA LEU A 181 -11.48 -15.29 11.29
C LEU A 181 -12.29 -15.56 12.57
N LEU A 182 -11.65 -15.53 13.74
CA LEU A 182 -12.34 -15.60 15.03
C LEU A 182 -13.35 -14.46 15.20
N SER A 183 -12.97 -13.23 14.82
CA SER A 183 -13.86 -12.07 14.90
C SER A 183 -15.07 -12.15 13.95
N GLN A 184 -14.94 -12.84 12.81
CA GLN A 184 -16.06 -13.12 11.91
C GLN A 184 -17.06 -14.08 12.57
N ARG A 185 -16.58 -15.19 13.17
CA ARG A 185 -17.46 -16.17 13.84
C ARG A 185 -18.16 -15.60 15.07
N LEU A 186 -17.49 -14.70 15.80
CA LEU A 186 -18.04 -14.04 16.98
C LEU A 186 -18.78 -12.72 16.68
N ASN A 187 -18.80 -12.26 15.42
CA ASN A 187 -19.36 -10.98 14.97
C ASN A 187 -18.93 -9.76 15.82
N ILE A 188 -17.64 -9.65 16.10
CA ILE A 188 -17.03 -8.54 16.87
C ILE A 188 -15.80 -7.98 16.15
N ALA A 189 -15.19 -6.92 16.69
CA ALA A 189 -14.01 -6.32 16.07
C ALA A 189 -12.73 -7.19 16.24
N PRO A 190 -11.88 -7.36 15.20
CA PRO A 190 -10.60 -8.09 15.30
C PRO A 190 -9.59 -7.50 16.31
N SER A 191 -9.86 -6.31 16.86
CA SER A 191 -9.08 -5.69 17.94
C SER A 191 -9.47 -6.18 19.34
N SER A 192 -10.65 -6.79 19.48
CA SER A 192 -11.22 -7.31 20.73
C SER A 192 -11.09 -8.84 20.84
N CYS A 193 -10.73 -9.51 19.74
CA CYS A 193 -10.31 -10.90 19.70
C CYS A 193 -8.81 -11.01 19.98
N HIS A 194 -8.44 -11.80 20.98
CA HIS A 194 -7.05 -12.07 21.35
C HIS A 194 -6.76 -13.56 21.16
N GLY A 195 -5.64 -13.86 20.51
CA GLY A 195 -5.21 -15.19 20.14
C GLY A 195 -3.89 -15.11 19.40
N TRP A 196 -3.08 -16.16 19.50
CA TRP A 196 -1.71 -16.20 18.98
C TRP A 196 -1.52 -17.47 18.16
N ILE A 197 -0.81 -17.34 17.04
CA ILE A 197 -0.17 -18.46 16.36
C ILE A 197 1.34 -18.31 16.58
N ILE A 198 2.00 -19.39 16.95
CA ILE A 198 3.45 -19.47 17.23
C ILE A 198 4.09 -20.60 16.42
N GLY A 199 5.41 -20.75 16.44
CA GLY A 199 6.13 -21.77 15.65
C GLY A 199 6.58 -21.26 14.29
N GLU A 200 6.62 -22.12 13.28
CA GLU A 200 7.06 -21.78 11.92
C GLU A 200 6.01 -20.93 11.17
N HIS A 201 6.42 -20.16 10.16
CA HIS A 201 5.52 -19.47 9.24
C HIS A 201 5.27 -20.24 7.93
N GLY A 202 4.09 -20.87 7.84
CA GLY A 202 3.54 -21.51 6.62
C GLY A 202 3.60 -23.04 6.63
N ASP A 203 2.99 -23.69 5.62
CA ASP A 203 3.04 -25.15 5.51
C ASP A 203 4.47 -25.62 5.26
N SER A 204 5.02 -26.27 6.27
CA SER A 204 6.29 -26.96 6.27
C SER A 204 6.08 -28.34 6.89
N SER A 205 6.01 -29.37 6.05
CA SER A 205 6.06 -30.76 6.47
C SER A 205 7.35 -31.03 7.28
N GLY A 206 7.21 -30.85 8.60
CA GLY A 206 8.19 -30.90 9.69
C GLY A 206 9.66 -30.59 9.37
N THR A 207 9.95 -29.51 8.65
CA THR A 207 11.31 -29.25 8.08
C THR A 207 12.14 -28.28 8.93
N PHE A 208 12.88 -28.80 9.91
CA PHE A 208 13.91 -28.01 10.61
C PHE A 208 15.22 -27.96 9.81
N VAL A 209 15.80 -26.77 9.69
CA VAL A 209 17.15 -26.58 9.16
C VAL A 209 18.13 -26.44 10.32
N ILE A 210 18.93 -27.49 10.58
CA ILE A 210 20.12 -27.37 11.42
C ILE A 210 21.29 -27.02 10.51
N ALA A 211 21.81 -25.79 10.63
CA ALA A 211 23.05 -25.40 10.00
C ALA A 211 24.23 -25.68 10.95
N GLU A 212 24.91 -26.80 10.71
CA GLU A 212 26.18 -27.12 11.38
C GLU A 212 27.36 -26.56 10.59
N GLY A 213 28.25 -25.81 11.26
CA GLY A 213 29.54 -25.39 10.69
C GLY A 213 30.06 -24.06 11.25
N HIS A 214 31.31 -24.08 11.72
CA HIS A 214 32.12 -22.90 12.07
C HIS A 214 33.57 -23.17 11.68
N ASP A 215 34.31 -22.12 11.32
CA ASP A 215 35.77 -22.07 11.52
C ASP A 215 36.19 -20.61 11.78
N GLN A 216 37.42 -20.43 12.28
CA GLN A 216 37.97 -19.13 12.69
C GLN A 216 38.51 -18.29 11.50
N LYS A 217 38.22 -18.69 10.26
CA LYS A 217 38.52 -17.96 9.01
C LYS A 217 37.28 -17.71 8.13
N GLY A 218 36.11 -18.21 8.53
CA GLY A 218 34.83 -17.50 8.40
C GLY A 218 33.91 -17.84 7.21
N ASN A 219 34.23 -18.86 6.40
CA ASN A 219 33.36 -19.38 5.34
C ASN A 219 33.43 -20.92 5.36
N VAL A 220 32.37 -21.72 5.18
CA VAL A 220 31.11 -21.52 4.45
C VAL A 220 29.91 -22.02 5.28
N LEU A 221 28.85 -21.21 5.41
CA LEU A 221 27.51 -21.71 5.78
C LEU A 221 26.96 -22.55 4.61
N LYS A 222 27.09 -23.88 4.74
CA LYS A 222 26.49 -24.87 3.84
C LYS A 222 25.31 -25.50 4.58
N VAL A 223 24.10 -25.36 4.05
CA VAL A 223 22.91 -26.00 4.64
C VAL A 223 23.02 -27.51 4.36
N SER A 224 23.57 -28.23 5.33
CA SER A 224 23.97 -29.64 5.19
C SER A 224 22.86 -30.63 5.55
N LYS A 225 21.94 -30.26 6.45
CA LYS A 225 20.91 -31.15 6.98
C LYS A 225 19.57 -30.43 7.13
N ILE A 226 18.58 -30.88 6.37
CA ILE A 226 17.17 -30.74 6.73
C ILE A 226 16.83 -31.96 7.57
N ILE A 227 16.28 -31.75 8.76
CA ILE A 227 15.54 -32.78 9.48
C ILE A 227 14.08 -32.58 9.11
N SER A 228 13.57 -33.44 8.23
CA SER A 228 12.14 -33.67 8.11
C SER A 228 11.75 -34.68 9.19
N SER A 229 11.05 -34.27 10.25
CA SER A 229 10.28 -35.22 11.05
C SER A 229 8.85 -35.24 10.53
N THR A 230 8.22 -36.42 10.53
CA THR A 230 6.78 -36.58 10.27
C THR A 230 5.91 -36.16 11.45
N GLU A 231 6.51 -35.57 12.48
CA GLU A 231 5.90 -35.33 13.80
C GLU A 231 6.01 -33.85 14.25
N ALA A 232 6.62 -32.96 13.44
CA ALA A 232 6.77 -31.55 13.78
C ALA A 232 5.74 -30.65 13.09
N THR A 233 5.13 -29.76 13.86
CA THR A 233 3.91 -29.04 13.53
C THR A 233 4.10 -27.73 12.77
N GLU A 234 3.14 -27.45 11.89
CA GLU A 234 3.15 -26.44 10.82
C GLU A 234 2.74 -25.01 11.28
N CYS A 235 3.00 -24.70 12.56
CA CYS A 235 2.50 -23.60 13.40
C CYS A 235 1.45 -24.06 14.44
N VAL A 236 1.42 -23.37 15.58
CA VAL A 236 0.64 -23.76 16.77
C VAL A 236 -0.31 -22.62 17.16
N PRO A 237 -1.64 -22.79 17.01
CA PRO A 237 -2.62 -21.88 17.57
C PRO A 237 -2.74 -22.10 19.08
N VAL A 238 -2.43 -21.07 19.87
CA VAL A 238 -2.41 -21.14 21.35
C VAL A 238 -3.83 -20.90 21.91
N TRP A 239 -4.66 -21.93 21.80
CA TRP A 239 -6.07 -21.96 22.21
C TRP A 239 -6.29 -21.72 23.70
N SER A 240 -5.38 -22.17 24.56
CA SER A 240 -5.38 -21.87 26.01
C SER A 240 -5.34 -20.37 26.31
N GLY A 241 -4.75 -19.56 25.40
CA GLY A 241 -4.68 -18.11 25.50
C GLY A 241 -5.78 -17.35 24.75
N VAL A 242 -6.68 -18.03 24.02
CA VAL A 242 -7.71 -17.37 23.19
C VAL A 242 -8.81 -16.79 24.07
N ASN A 243 -9.02 -15.48 23.96
CA ASN A 243 -9.97 -14.75 24.78
C ASN A 243 -10.60 -13.55 24.07
N VAL A 244 -11.74 -13.11 24.59
CA VAL A 244 -12.39 -11.85 24.23
C VAL A 244 -12.55 -11.03 25.51
N ALA A 245 -11.96 -9.83 25.52
CA ALA A 245 -11.96 -8.94 26.68
C ALA A 245 -11.53 -9.61 28.01
N GLY A 246 -10.63 -10.61 27.94
CA GLY A 246 -10.14 -11.36 29.10
C GLY A 246 -10.91 -12.65 29.45
N VAL A 247 -12.10 -12.88 28.87
CA VAL A 247 -12.85 -14.14 29.05
C VAL A 247 -12.32 -15.19 28.08
N THR A 248 -11.79 -16.31 28.58
CA THR A 248 -11.20 -17.35 27.73
C THR A 248 -12.26 -18.23 27.09
N LEU A 249 -12.05 -18.64 25.83
CA LEU A 249 -13.00 -19.53 25.15
C LEU A 249 -13.01 -20.95 25.76
N ALA A 250 -11.87 -21.37 26.35
CA ALA A 250 -11.72 -22.64 27.05
C ALA A 250 -12.48 -22.72 28.40
N GLU A 251 -12.88 -21.59 28.98
CA GLU A 251 -13.80 -21.56 30.14
C GLU A 251 -15.27 -21.55 29.69
N VAL A 252 -15.58 -20.76 28.65
CA VAL A 252 -16.93 -20.69 28.07
C VAL A 252 -17.38 -22.07 27.55
N SER A 253 -16.48 -22.82 26.92
CA SER A 253 -16.77 -24.17 26.39
C SER A 253 -17.29 -25.13 27.45
N LYS A 254 -16.70 -25.12 28.64
CA LYS A 254 -17.06 -25.99 29.78
C LYS A 254 -18.43 -25.69 30.35
N THR A 255 -18.97 -24.49 30.08
CA THR A 255 -20.27 -24.02 30.60
C THR A 255 -21.40 -24.24 29.59
N LEU A 256 -21.08 -24.43 28.31
CA LEU A 256 -22.07 -24.69 27.26
C LEU A 256 -22.40 -26.18 27.18
N SER A 257 -23.56 -26.58 27.70
CA SER A 257 -24.04 -27.97 27.76
C SER A 257 -24.36 -28.63 26.40
N SER A 258 -23.99 -28.00 25.28
CA SER A 258 -24.22 -28.50 23.92
C SER A 258 -22.89 -28.65 23.17
N LYS A 259 -22.86 -29.56 22.18
CA LYS A 259 -21.69 -29.81 21.31
C LYS A 259 -21.41 -28.66 20.33
N LEU A 260 -21.18 -27.46 20.84
CA LEU A 260 -20.28 -26.49 20.20
C LEU A 260 -18.86 -27.03 20.42
N SER A 261 -18.47 -28.07 19.66
CA SER A 261 -17.13 -28.66 19.80
C SER A 261 -16.11 -27.61 19.40
N LEU A 262 -15.42 -27.05 20.39
CA LEU A 262 -14.36 -26.09 20.13
C LEU A 262 -13.26 -26.73 19.27
N GLU A 263 -13.03 -28.04 19.41
CA GLU A 263 -12.30 -28.92 18.49
C GLU A 263 -12.60 -28.67 16.99
N SER A 264 -13.89 -28.50 16.61
CA SER A 264 -14.26 -28.18 15.23
C SER A 264 -13.83 -26.76 14.83
N TRP A 265 -13.91 -25.81 15.76
CA TRP A 265 -13.40 -24.46 15.56
C TRP A 265 -11.89 -24.41 15.51
N GLU A 266 -11.22 -25.21 16.33
CA GLU A 266 -9.77 -25.34 16.44
C GLU A 266 -9.18 -25.82 15.11
N MET A 267 -9.66 -26.96 14.62
CA MET A 267 -9.23 -27.53 13.35
C MET A 267 -9.58 -26.64 12.15
N ASP A 268 -10.82 -26.14 12.05
CA ASP A 268 -11.22 -25.31 10.90
C ASP A 268 -10.58 -23.93 10.87
N LEU A 269 -10.38 -23.27 12.01
CA LEU A 269 -9.71 -21.95 12.02
C LEU A 269 -8.22 -22.10 11.75
N HIS A 270 -7.57 -23.13 12.30
CA HIS A 270 -6.16 -23.38 12.03
C HIS A 270 -5.93 -23.62 10.52
N ARG A 271 -6.68 -24.58 9.94
CA ARG A 271 -6.67 -24.87 8.51
C ARG A 271 -6.90 -23.63 7.65
N GLN A 272 -7.93 -22.84 7.96
CA GLN A 272 -8.23 -21.62 7.20
C GLN A 272 -7.10 -20.57 7.26
N VAL A 273 -6.39 -20.42 8.38
CA VAL A 273 -5.25 -19.47 8.47
C VAL A 273 -4.08 -19.92 7.62
N VAL A 274 -3.79 -21.21 7.64
CA VAL A 274 -2.72 -21.86 6.86
C VAL A 274 -3.03 -21.76 5.35
N GLU A 275 -4.20 -22.26 4.93
CA GLU A 275 -4.66 -22.24 3.54
C GLU A 275 -4.80 -20.82 2.97
N SER A 276 -5.14 -19.82 3.80
CA SER A 276 -5.33 -18.42 3.39
C SER A 276 -4.18 -17.83 2.57
N ALA A 277 -2.93 -18.23 2.82
CA ALA A 277 -1.80 -17.75 2.04
C ALA A 277 -1.83 -18.33 0.61
N TYR A 278 -2.09 -19.63 0.48
CA TYR A 278 -2.16 -20.35 -0.78
C TYR A 278 -3.38 -19.93 -1.60
N GLU A 279 -4.56 -19.76 -0.97
CA GLU A 279 -5.75 -19.24 -1.64
C GLU A 279 -5.50 -17.87 -2.29
N ILE A 280 -4.91 -16.92 -1.55
CA ILE A 280 -4.58 -15.59 -2.09
C ILE A 280 -3.58 -15.71 -3.25
N ILE A 281 -2.54 -16.54 -3.11
CA ILE A 281 -1.56 -16.76 -4.18
C ILE A 281 -2.21 -17.39 -5.41
N LYS A 282 -3.12 -18.34 -5.26
CA LYS A 282 -3.89 -18.97 -6.37
C LYS A 282 -4.84 -17.98 -7.04
N MET A 283 -5.41 -17.03 -6.28
CA MET A 283 -6.36 -16.03 -6.79
C MET A 283 -5.69 -14.82 -7.47
N LYS A 284 -4.59 -14.28 -6.92
CA LYS A 284 -3.95 -13.05 -7.44
C LYS A 284 -2.45 -13.15 -7.78
N GLY A 285 -1.81 -14.29 -7.50
CA GLY A 285 -0.41 -14.58 -7.82
C GLY A 285 0.62 -14.13 -6.77
N TYR A 286 0.21 -13.51 -5.66
CA TYR A 286 1.09 -13.06 -4.58
C TYR A 286 0.32 -12.58 -3.34
N THR A 287 0.99 -12.47 -2.20
CA THR A 287 0.58 -11.65 -1.05
C THR A 287 1.42 -10.37 -1.00
N CYS A 288 0.86 -9.26 -0.50
CA CYS A 288 1.63 -8.03 -0.27
C CYS A 288 1.00 -7.08 0.77
N TRP A 289 -0.33 -6.93 0.81
CA TRP A 289 -0.97 -5.90 1.61
C TRP A 289 -1.01 -6.23 3.10
N GLY A 290 -1.42 -7.45 3.46
CA GLY A 290 -1.45 -7.90 4.85
C GLY A 290 -0.06 -7.89 5.49
N ILE A 291 0.95 -8.37 4.76
CA ILE A 291 2.34 -8.35 5.21
C ILE A 291 2.92 -6.92 5.28
N GLY A 292 2.60 -6.04 4.32
CA GLY A 292 3.02 -4.63 4.36
C GLY A 292 2.46 -3.87 5.57
N LEU A 293 1.20 -4.14 5.95
CA LEU A 293 0.57 -3.59 7.15
C LEU A 293 1.17 -4.16 8.45
N SER A 294 1.47 -5.47 8.46
CA SER A 294 2.18 -6.15 9.57
C SER A 294 3.55 -5.51 9.82
N VAL A 295 4.38 -5.45 8.77
CA VAL A 295 5.72 -4.84 8.77
C VAL A 295 5.69 -3.38 9.23
N ALA A 296 4.77 -2.57 8.70
CA ALA A 296 4.66 -1.17 9.12
C ALA A 296 4.23 -1.01 10.59
N LYS A 297 3.39 -1.91 11.14
CA LYS A 297 3.07 -1.93 12.57
C LYS A 297 4.29 -2.26 13.43
N ILE A 298 5.10 -3.24 13.03
CA ILE A 298 6.33 -3.64 13.74
C ILE A 298 7.36 -2.50 13.70
N ALA A 299 7.66 -1.97 12.51
CA ALA A 299 8.56 -0.82 12.33
C ALA A 299 8.15 0.39 13.20
N ARG A 300 6.86 0.69 13.26
CA ARG A 300 6.31 1.73 14.14
C ARG A 300 6.51 1.44 15.63
N GLY A 301 6.46 0.18 16.05
CA GLY A 301 6.73 -0.22 17.44
C GLY A 301 8.20 0.00 17.84
N ILE A 302 9.12 -0.31 16.92
CA ILE A 302 10.57 -0.09 17.08
C ILE A 302 10.87 1.42 17.22
N ILE A 303 10.47 2.21 16.21
CA ILE A 303 10.83 3.64 16.11
C ILE A 303 10.26 4.47 17.27
N HIS A 304 9.08 4.13 17.79
CA HIS A 304 8.48 4.80 18.95
C HIS A 304 8.84 4.14 20.29
N ASN A 305 9.71 3.12 20.29
CA ASN A 305 10.04 2.30 21.44
C ASN A 305 8.80 1.83 22.23
N SER A 306 7.71 1.47 21.53
CA SER A 306 6.39 1.38 22.16
C SER A 306 6.13 0.07 22.91
N ARG A 307 7.11 -0.85 22.93
CA ARG A 307 7.08 -2.12 23.68
C ARG A 307 5.84 -2.97 23.42
N ASN A 308 5.35 -2.97 22.17
CA ASN A 308 4.23 -3.82 21.76
C ASN A 308 4.66 -5.29 21.71
N VAL A 309 3.75 -6.21 22.05
CA VAL A 309 3.92 -7.63 21.77
C VAL A 309 3.53 -7.94 20.31
N CYS A 310 4.36 -8.69 19.60
CA CYS A 310 4.12 -9.19 18.22
C CYS A 310 4.66 -10.63 18.12
N ALA A 311 4.03 -11.52 17.35
CA ALA A 311 4.51 -12.89 17.18
C ALA A 311 5.61 -12.91 16.11
N LEU A 312 6.87 -12.99 16.51
CA LEU A 312 8.03 -12.78 15.64
C LEU A 312 9.02 -13.91 15.76
N THR A 313 9.58 -14.29 14.61
CA THR A 313 10.70 -15.23 14.52
C THR A 313 11.88 -14.72 15.35
N THR A 314 12.28 -15.48 16.36
CA THR A 314 13.41 -15.18 17.23
C THR A 314 14.14 -16.47 17.64
N ASN A 315 15.35 -16.36 18.21
CA ASN A 315 16.07 -17.49 18.78
C ASN A 315 15.30 -18.04 19.99
N VAL A 316 14.78 -19.27 19.89
CA VAL A 316 13.93 -19.89 20.91
C VAL A 316 14.69 -20.81 21.89
N LYS A 317 16.02 -20.86 21.79
CA LYS A 317 16.89 -21.65 22.65
C LYS A 317 16.68 -21.34 24.14
N GLY A 318 16.40 -22.39 24.91
CA GLY A 318 16.06 -22.32 26.34
C GLY A 318 14.58 -22.06 26.64
N MET A 319 13.71 -22.00 25.63
CA MET A 319 12.25 -21.91 25.79
C MET A 319 11.60 -23.26 25.48
N HIS A 320 10.55 -23.62 26.22
CA HIS A 320 9.71 -24.81 25.94
C HIS A 320 10.48 -26.13 25.73
N GLY A 321 11.63 -26.29 26.40
CA GLY A 321 12.49 -27.47 26.28
C GLY A 321 13.45 -27.47 25.09
N ILE A 322 13.40 -26.47 24.20
CA ILE A 322 14.26 -26.39 23.00
C ILE A 322 15.69 -26.05 23.41
N THR A 323 16.64 -26.92 23.12
CA THR A 323 18.08 -26.73 23.43
C THR A 323 18.90 -26.22 22.25
N ASP A 324 18.42 -26.39 21.02
CA ASP A 324 19.10 -25.99 19.79
C ASP A 324 18.96 -24.49 19.47
N ASP A 325 19.89 -23.96 18.66
CA ASP A 325 19.87 -22.57 18.16
C ASP A 325 18.88 -22.38 17.00
N VAL A 326 17.65 -22.80 17.22
CA VAL A 326 16.54 -22.68 16.27
C VAL A 326 15.88 -21.30 16.37
N TYR A 327 15.37 -20.82 15.24
CA TYR A 327 14.55 -19.61 15.16
C TYR A 327 13.11 -20.00 14.83
N LEU A 328 12.15 -19.57 15.65
CA LEU A 328 10.70 -19.77 15.47
C LEU A 328 9.95 -18.55 16.00
N SER A 329 8.69 -18.42 15.62
CA SER A 329 7.85 -17.31 16.04
C SER A 329 7.34 -17.48 17.48
N LEU A 330 7.66 -16.53 18.35
CA LEU A 330 7.08 -16.39 19.69
C LEU A 330 6.57 -14.96 19.92
N PRO A 331 5.63 -14.71 20.86
CA PRO A 331 5.22 -13.37 21.21
C PRO A 331 6.39 -12.61 21.87
N CYS A 332 6.85 -11.56 21.21
CA CYS A 332 8.05 -10.81 21.56
C CYS A 332 7.72 -9.33 21.81
N VAL A 333 8.33 -8.74 22.85
CA VAL A 333 8.20 -7.30 23.18
C VAL A 333 9.21 -6.51 22.36
N VAL A 334 8.71 -5.77 21.36
CA VAL A 334 9.52 -5.03 20.40
C VAL A 334 9.69 -3.57 20.83
N GLY A 335 10.93 -3.09 20.87
CA GLY A 335 11.30 -1.69 21.13
C GLY A 335 12.44 -1.21 20.24
N MET A 336 13.05 -0.08 20.60
CA MET A 336 14.10 0.57 19.80
C MET A 336 15.44 -0.20 19.74
N ASN A 337 15.59 -1.25 20.56
CA ASN A 337 16.73 -2.17 20.56
C ASN A 337 16.41 -3.51 19.86
N GLY A 338 15.24 -3.64 19.23
CA GLY A 338 14.74 -4.88 18.65
C GLY A 338 13.86 -5.66 19.63
N ILE A 339 14.04 -6.98 19.72
CA ILE A 339 13.33 -7.85 20.67
C ILE A 339 13.94 -7.68 22.06
N THR A 340 13.19 -7.07 22.96
CA THR A 340 13.67 -6.85 24.34
C THR A 340 13.32 -7.99 25.30
N HIS A 341 12.21 -8.67 25.06
CA HIS A 341 11.71 -9.78 25.88
C HIS A 341 10.97 -10.78 25.00
N ILE A 342 11.04 -12.07 25.35
CA ILE A 342 10.18 -13.12 24.81
C ILE A 342 9.15 -13.45 25.90
N ILE A 343 7.86 -13.47 25.56
CA ILE A 343 6.81 -13.85 26.50
C ILE A 343 6.85 -15.36 26.70
N LYS A 344 6.99 -15.80 27.95
CA LYS A 344 6.87 -17.21 28.33
C LYS A 344 5.38 -17.55 28.45
N GLN A 345 4.83 -18.30 27.51
CA GLN A 345 3.44 -18.76 27.57
C GLN A 345 3.32 -20.02 28.44
N ASN A 346 2.19 -20.19 29.10
CA ASN A 346 1.83 -21.44 29.76
C ASN A 346 1.07 -22.32 28.76
N LEU A 347 1.80 -23.09 27.95
CA LEU A 347 1.21 -23.99 26.95
C LEU A 347 0.60 -25.23 27.62
N SER A 348 -0.52 -25.74 27.07
CA SER A 348 -1.06 -27.05 27.44
C SER A 348 -0.14 -28.19 26.98
N LYS A 349 -0.43 -29.43 27.41
CA LYS A 349 0.29 -30.61 26.91
C LYS A 349 -0.02 -30.89 25.43
N GLU A 350 -1.22 -30.61 24.96
CA GLU A 350 -1.59 -30.74 23.54
C GLU A 350 -1.01 -29.61 22.68
N GLU A 351 -0.87 -28.39 23.24
CA GLU A 351 -0.18 -27.27 22.57
C GLU A 351 1.35 -27.46 22.47
N GLY A 352 1.89 -28.54 23.05
CA GLY A 352 3.25 -29.00 22.84
C GLY A 352 3.43 -29.66 21.47
N LEU A 353 3.51 -28.83 20.41
CA LEU A 353 3.92 -29.19 19.04
C LEU A 353 3.35 -30.52 18.50
N CYS A 354 2.03 -30.59 18.32
CA CYS A 354 1.28 -31.57 17.50
C CYS A 354 -0.06 -30.92 17.03
N SER A 355 -0.77 -31.28 15.94
CA SER A 355 -0.65 -32.40 14.98
C SER A 355 -0.91 -31.97 13.50
N GLU A 356 -1.27 -32.90 12.61
CA GLU A 356 -1.34 -32.81 11.13
C GLU A 356 -2.55 -32.04 10.54
N LEU A 357 -2.46 -31.63 9.26
CA LEU A 357 -3.60 -31.17 8.43
C LEU A 357 -3.43 -31.49 6.91
N SER A 358 -4.52 -31.38 6.13
CA SER A 358 -4.60 -31.90 4.75
C SER A 358 -5.21 -30.93 3.71
N LEU A 359 -4.84 -31.12 2.44
CA LEU A 359 -5.04 -30.19 1.30
C LEU A 359 -6.45 -30.21 0.67
N VAL A 360 -6.92 -29.04 0.21
CA VAL A 360 -8.16 -28.86 -0.59
C VAL A 360 -7.94 -27.98 -1.84
N ASP A 361 -8.65 -28.30 -2.93
CA ASP A 361 -8.57 -27.59 -4.21
C ASP A 361 -9.67 -26.52 -4.38
N VAL A 362 -9.28 -25.25 -4.63
CA VAL A 362 -10.21 -24.11 -4.83
C VAL A 362 -9.96 -23.38 -6.17
N VAL A 363 -11.03 -22.93 -6.84
CA VAL A 363 -11.00 -22.21 -8.15
C VAL A 363 -10.86 -20.69 -7.94
N SER A 364 -10.21 -19.99 -8.88
CA SER A 364 -9.73 -18.61 -8.69
C SER A 364 -10.75 -17.50 -9.00
N ASN A 365 -10.82 -16.49 -8.11
CA ASN A 365 -11.36 -15.16 -8.41
C ASN A 365 -10.41 -14.08 -7.87
N LYS A 366 -9.87 -13.25 -8.76
CA LYS A 366 -8.85 -12.24 -8.43
C LYS A 366 -9.32 -11.16 -7.45
N VAL A 367 -10.59 -10.74 -7.54
CA VAL A 367 -11.15 -9.69 -6.66
C VAL A 367 -11.19 -10.19 -5.22
N LYS A 368 -11.63 -11.44 -5.02
CA LYS A 368 -11.64 -12.12 -3.72
C LYS A 368 -10.22 -12.21 -3.12
N GLY A 369 -9.21 -12.54 -3.92
CA GLY A 369 -7.81 -12.61 -3.47
C GLY A 369 -7.21 -11.27 -3.01
N GLU A 370 -7.58 -10.14 -3.64
CA GLU A 370 -7.16 -8.80 -3.16
C GLU A 370 -7.87 -8.44 -1.84
N MET A 371 -9.17 -8.72 -1.75
CA MET A 371 -9.96 -8.50 -0.54
C MET A 371 -9.40 -9.27 0.65
N MET A 372 -9.13 -10.56 0.50
CA MET A 372 -8.61 -11.42 1.56
C MET A 372 -7.24 -10.93 2.09
N ASP A 373 -6.30 -10.55 1.22
CA ASP A 373 -5.00 -10.00 1.64
C ASP A 373 -5.14 -8.70 2.46
N LEU A 374 -6.10 -7.84 2.10
CA LEU A 374 -6.42 -6.62 2.87
C LEU A 374 -7.15 -6.93 4.19
N GLN A 375 -8.11 -7.86 4.17
CA GLN A 375 -8.85 -8.30 5.36
C GLN A 375 -7.91 -8.87 6.44
N HIS A 376 -6.93 -9.69 6.05
CA HIS A 376 -5.90 -10.21 6.94
C HIS A 376 -5.03 -9.12 7.57
N GLY A 377 -4.89 -7.96 6.92
CA GLY A 377 -4.24 -6.77 7.46
C GLY A 377 -5.09 -5.97 8.48
N LEU A 378 -6.39 -6.21 8.58
CA LEU A 378 -7.31 -5.38 9.39
C LEU A 378 -6.98 -5.40 10.88
N ALA A 379 -6.43 -6.52 11.38
CA ALA A 379 -5.90 -6.70 12.73
C ALA A 379 -4.78 -5.69 13.12
N PHE A 380 -4.24 -4.94 12.15
CA PHE A 380 -3.23 -3.89 12.32
C PHE A 380 -3.76 -2.46 12.11
N THR A 381 -4.99 -2.33 11.60
CA THR A 381 -5.69 -1.06 11.36
C THR A 381 -6.68 -0.75 12.49
N ARG A 382 -7.45 0.34 12.39
CA ARG A 382 -8.50 0.69 13.37
C ARG A 382 -9.87 0.68 12.69
N ARG A 383 -10.79 -0.16 13.19
CA ARG A 383 -12.24 -0.14 12.89
C ARG A 383 -12.54 0.01 11.38
N CYS A 384 -12.15 -0.98 10.59
CA CYS A 384 -12.41 -1.03 9.15
C CYS A 384 -12.97 -2.40 8.79
N VAL A 385 -13.97 -2.42 7.91
CA VAL A 385 -14.53 -3.60 7.24
C VAL A 385 -14.17 -3.46 5.77
N VAL A 386 -13.77 -4.55 5.12
CA VAL A 386 -13.39 -4.57 3.70
C VAL A 386 -14.27 -5.60 3.02
N ASN A 387 -15.09 -5.13 2.09
CA ASN A 387 -15.96 -5.95 1.25
C ASN A 387 -15.49 -5.81 -0.20
N ALA A 388 -15.67 -6.84 -1.01
CA ALA A 388 -15.45 -6.79 -2.45
C ALA A 388 -16.32 -7.83 -3.15
N ASP A 389 -16.90 -7.44 -4.27
CA ASP A 389 -17.67 -8.31 -5.15
C ASP A 389 -17.35 -7.96 -6.62
N THR A 390 -17.80 -8.81 -7.54
CA THR A 390 -17.93 -8.50 -8.96
C THR A 390 -19.18 -7.68 -9.29
N ASP A 391 -20.19 -7.67 -8.42
CA ASP A 391 -21.40 -6.85 -8.57
C ASP A 391 -21.34 -5.50 -7.81
N TYR A 392 -22.11 -4.51 -8.27
CA TYR A 392 -22.18 -3.16 -7.70
C TYR A 392 -23.00 -3.07 -6.40
N ALA A 393 -23.78 -4.08 -6.02
CA ALA A 393 -24.49 -4.08 -4.74
C ALA A 393 -23.54 -3.94 -3.54
N CYS A 394 -22.29 -4.42 -3.64
CA CYS A 394 -21.28 -4.23 -2.58
C CYS A 394 -20.89 -2.76 -2.35
N THR A 395 -21.23 -1.84 -3.25
CA THR A 395 -21.02 -0.41 -3.08
C THR A 395 -22.09 0.27 -2.22
N ALA A 396 -23.22 -0.38 -1.97
CA ALA A 396 -24.42 0.25 -1.40
C ALA A 396 -24.15 1.05 -0.12
N GLY A 397 -24.66 2.28 -0.07
CA GLY A 397 -24.48 3.20 1.06
C GLY A 397 -23.08 3.84 1.16
N SER A 398 -22.22 3.70 0.15
CA SER A 398 -20.89 4.34 0.14
C SER A 398 -20.98 5.86 0.13
N ASN A 399 -20.33 6.54 1.10
CA ASN A 399 -20.24 8.00 1.11
C ASN A 399 -19.29 8.57 0.03
N LEU A 400 -18.33 7.77 -0.44
CA LEU A 400 -17.38 8.13 -1.49
C LEU A 400 -17.05 6.90 -2.34
N CYS A 401 -17.40 6.96 -3.62
CA CYS A 401 -17.07 5.98 -4.64
C CYS A 401 -15.88 6.48 -5.47
N ILE A 402 -14.79 5.70 -5.53
CA ILE A 402 -13.59 6.03 -6.31
C ILE A 402 -13.55 5.15 -7.56
N VAL A 403 -13.71 5.76 -8.74
CA VAL A 403 -13.76 5.07 -10.03
C VAL A 403 -12.39 5.12 -10.69
N THR A 404 -11.67 4.00 -10.64
CA THR A 404 -10.33 3.83 -11.27
C THR A 404 -10.38 3.20 -12.65
N ALA A 405 -11.52 3.31 -13.36
CA ALA A 405 -11.76 2.60 -14.61
C ALA A 405 -11.18 3.36 -15.82
N GLY A 406 -10.33 2.69 -16.61
CA GLY A 406 -9.76 3.26 -17.83
C GLY A 406 -8.79 2.32 -18.55
N LEU A 407 -8.78 2.42 -19.88
CA LEU A 407 -7.87 1.68 -20.76
C LEU A 407 -6.66 2.53 -21.15
N ARG A 408 -5.56 1.87 -21.52
CA ARG A 408 -4.37 2.54 -22.08
C ARG A 408 -4.68 3.05 -23.49
N GLN A 409 -4.06 4.17 -23.86
CA GLN A 409 -3.92 4.55 -25.26
C GLN A 409 -3.16 3.44 -26.00
N LYS A 410 -3.60 3.12 -27.21
CA LYS A 410 -2.85 2.25 -28.13
C LYS A 410 -1.86 3.10 -28.93
N GLU A 411 -0.80 2.48 -29.45
CA GLU A 411 0.11 3.15 -30.37
C GLU A 411 -0.66 3.63 -31.62
N GLY A 412 -0.48 4.91 -31.99
CA GLY A 412 -1.18 5.55 -33.11
C GLY A 412 -2.65 5.92 -32.87
N GLU A 413 -3.21 5.68 -31.69
CA GLU A 413 -4.61 5.99 -31.39
C GLU A 413 -4.83 7.48 -31.06
N SER A 414 -5.88 8.09 -31.60
CA SER A 414 -6.24 9.48 -31.28
C SER A 414 -6.81 9.62 -29.87
N ARG A 415 -6.58 10.79 -29.27
CA ARG A 415 -7.09 11.14 -27.93
C ARG A 415 -8.60 10.98 -27.80
N LEU A 416 -9.36 11.37 -28.83
CA LEU A 416 -10.81 11.20 -28.90
C LEU A 416 -11.23 9.72 -28.88
N SER A 417 -10.50 8.85 -29.59
CA SER A 417 -10.79 7.40 -29.59
C SER A 417 -10.57 6.79 -28.20
N LEU A 418 -9.51 7.19 -27.50
CA LEU A 418 -9.27 6.80 -26.11
C LEU A 418 -10.39 7.28 -25.17
N VAL A 419 -10.80 8.56 -25.29
CA VAL A 419 -11.93 9.14 -24.54
C VAL A 419 -13.20 8.32 -24.77
N GLN A 420 -13.53 8.01 -26.03
CA GLN A 420 -14.76 7.30 -26.35
C GLN A 420 -14.75 5.84 -25.83
N ARG A 421 -13.61 5.14 -25.89
CA ARG A 421 -13.47 3.81 -25.27
C ARG A 421 -13.66 3.83 -23.76
N ASN A 422 -13.14 4.86 -23.09
CA ASN A 422 -13.31 5.01 -21.64
C ASN A 422 -14.73 5.48 -21.26
N THR A 423 -15.35 6.33 -22.08
CA THR A 423 -16.77 6.71 -21.97
C THR A 423 -17.69 5.48 -22.05
N ASN A 424 -17.43 4.56 -22.99
CA ASN A 424 -18.18 3.32 -23.12
C ASN A 424 -18.01 2.35 -21.94
N ILE A 425 -16.95 2.49 -21.14
CA ILE A 425 -16.81 1.81 -19.86
C ILE A 425 -17.66 2.53 -18.79
N LEU A 426 -17.54 3.84 -18.67
CA LEU A 426 -18.31 4.63 -17.69
C LEU A 426 -19.82 4.50 -17.90
N LYS A 427 -20.30 4.41 -19.16
CA LYS A 427 -21.71 4.11 -19.52
C LYS A 427 -22.25 2.84 -18.83
N LYS A 428 -21.39 1.87 -18.51
CA LYS A 428 -21.75 0.62 -17.81
C LYS A 428 -21.56 0.68 -16.30
N ILE A 429 -20.62 1.48 -15.81
CA ILE A 429 -20.26 1.54 -14.38
C ILE A 429 -21.14 2.52 -13.62
N ILE A 430 -21.29 3.75 -14.15
CA ILE A 430 -21.86 4.86 -13.38
C ILE A 430 -23.34 4.68 -13.06
N PRO A 431 -24.22 4.22 -13.98
CA PRO A 431 -25.64 4.02 -13.66
C PRO A 431 -25.87 2.97 -12.55
N GLU A 432 -25.18 1.83 -12.62
CA GLU A 432 -25.27 0.77 -11.60
C GLU A 432 -24.71 1.24 -10.24
N LEU A 433 -23.61 1.99 -10.24
CA LEU A 433 -23.03 2.56 -9.02
C LEU A 433 -24.00 3.55 -8.33
N VAL A 434 -24.65 4.43 -9.09
CA VAL A 434 -25.63 5.39 -8.55
C VAL A 434 -26.91 4.69 -8.07
N LYS A 435 -27.38 3.65 -8.78
CA LYS A 435 -28.51 2.82 -8.37
C LYS A 435 -28.36 2.23 -6.96
N TYR A 436 -27.15 1.81 -6.57
CA TYR A 436 -26.89 1.31 -5.21
C TYR A 436 -26.45 2.41 -4.23
N SER A 437 -25.89 3.52 -4.71
CA SER A 437 -25.40 4.63 -3.88
C SER A 437 -25.80 6.02 -4.43
N PRO A 438 -27.10 6.40 -4.36
CA PRO A 438 -27.60 7.62 -5.01
C PRO A 438 -27.11 8.92 -4.39
N GLU A 439 -26.66 8.90 -3.13
CA GLU A 439 -26.15 10.09 -2.40
C GLU A 439 -24.62 10.10 -2.26
N THR A 440 -23.90 9.31 -3.06
CA THR A 440 -22.44 9.21 -2.99
C THR A 440 -21.72 10.43 -3.55
N LEU A 441 -20.45 10.59 -3.17
CA LEU A 441 -19.49 11.38 -3.93
C LEU A 441 -18.79 10.48 -4.95
N ILE A 442 -18.66 10.90 -6.20
CA ILE A 442 -17.90 10.15 -7.21
C ILE A 442 -16.58 10.85 -7.50
N MET A 443 -15.47 10.17 -7.19
CA MET A 443 -14.12 10.59 -7.54
C MET A 443 -13.61 9.79 -8.73
N VAL A 444 -13.39 10.45 -9.87
CA VAL A 444 -12.81 9.81 -11.07
C VAL A 444 -11.28 9.86 -11.01
N VAL A 445 -10.64 8.71 -11.17
CA VAL A 445 -9.17 8.58 -11.17
C VAL A 445 -8.73 7.84 -12.42
N SER A 446 -8.37 8.56 -13.49
CA SER A 446 -7.89 7.91 -14.71
C SER A 446 -6.43 7.48 -14.56
N ASN A 447 -6.21 6.21 -14.21
CA ASN A 447 -4.91 5.56 -14.39
C ASN A 447 -5.14 4.24 -15.14
N PRO A 448 -4.62 4.07 -16.36
CA PRO A 448 -5.00 2.94 -17.17
C PRO A 448 -4.27 1.67 -16.73
N GLY A 449 -5.07 0.70 -16.30
CA GLY A 449 -4.62 -0.51 -15.63
C GLY A 449 -3.61 -1.35 -16.42
N GLN A 450 -2.90 -2.22 -15.71
CA GLN A 450 -2.03 -3.23 -16.31
C GLN A 450 -2.88 -4.31 -17.01
N LYS A 451 -2.64 -4.53 -18.30
CA LYS A 451 -2.85 -5.86 -18.91
C LYS A 451 -1.59 -6.69 -18.64
N HIS A 452 -1.69 -7.64 -17.72
CA HIS A 452 -0.76 -8.74 -17.46
C HIS A 452 0.74 -8.40 -17.28
N LEU A 453 1.27 -8.58 -16.05
CA LEU A 453 2.62 -9.15 -15.94
C LEU A 453 2.53 -10.61 -16.38
N PRO A 454 3.38 -11.02 -17.32
CA PRO A 454 4.54 -11.82 -16.91
C PRO A 454 5.86 -11.19 -17.39
N LEU A 455 6.91 -11.33 -16.57
CA LEU A 455 8.26 -11.02 -17.04
C LEU A 455 8.68 -12.02 -18.11
N ASN A 456 9.11 -11.52 -19.27
CA ASN A 456 10.21 -12.15 -19.97
C ASN A 456 11.21 -11.06 -20.40
N THR A 457 12.30 -10.94 -19.65
CA THR A 457 13.33 -9.91 -19.82
C THR A 457 14.21 -10.22 -21.03
N LYS A 458 13.74 -9.83 -22.22
CA LYS A 458 14.52 -9.58 -23.45
C LYS A 458 13.66 -8.74 -24.40
N VAL A 459 14.29 -7.83 -25.16
CA VAL A 459 13.66 -6.89 -26.12
C VAL A 459 12.93 -5.67 -25.49
N MET A 460 13.69 -4.76 -24.87
CA MET A 460 13.33 -3.32 -24.78
C MET A 460 14.56 -2.42 -24.97
N LEU A 461 15.14 -2.43 -26.18
CA LEU A 461 16.20 -1.49 -26.61
C LEU A 461 16.00 -0.93 -28.03
N ARG A 462 14.79 -1.06 -28.63
CA ARG A 462 14.49 -0.58 -29.99
C ARG A 462 13.09 0.05 -30.17
N TYR A 463 12.57 0.74 -29.16
CA TYR A 463 11.37 1.57 -29.35
C TYR A 463 11.75 3.05 -29.49
N LYS A 464 11.32 3.63 -30.63
CA LYS A 464 11.28 5.09 -30.85
C LYS A 464 10.43 5.75 -29.75
N PRO A 465 10.58 7.07 -29.49
CA PRO A 465 9.75 7.75 -28.51
C PRO A 465 8.27 7.70 -28.92
N ILE A 466 7.52 6.80 -28.28
CA ILE A 466 6.05 6.77 -28.35
C ILE A 466 5.56 8.05 -27.68
N LYS A 467 4.85 8.90 -28.42
CA LYS A 467 4.04 9.97 -27.83
C LYS A 467 2.90 9.31 -27.04
N PHE A 468 3.07 9.17 -25.73
CA PHE A 468 1.98 8.92 -24.81
C PHE A 468 1.19 10.21 -24.67
N ASP A 469 -0.11 10.23 -24.96
CA ASP A 469 -1.00 11.37 -24.73
C ASP A 469 -1.61 11.27 -23.32
N PRO A 470 -1.50 12.27 -22.43
CA PRO A 470 -2.00 12.13 -21.08
C PRO A 470 -3.53 12.21 -21.00
N TYR A 471 -4.11 11.06 -20.62
CA TYR A 471 -5.13 10.95 -19.56
C TYR A 471 -6.23 12.03 -19.50
N SER A 472 -7.35 11.78 -20.16
CA SER A 472 -8.53 12.65 -20.19
C SER A 472 -9.39 12.64 -18.90
N VAL A 473 -8.78 12.71 -17.71
CA VAL A 473 -9.53 12.68 -16.42
C VAL A 473 -10.58 13.79 -16.35
N ASP A 474 -10.28 14.97 -16.90
CA ASP A 474 -11.21 16.10 -16.85
C ASP A 474 -12.50 15.81 -17.63
N VAL A 475 -12.33 15.29 -18.84
CA VAL A 475 -13.41 14.83 -19.73
C VAL A 475 -14.19 13.66 -19.13
N LEU A 476 -13.49 12.68 -18.55
CA LEU A 476 -14.13 11.53 -17.91
C LEU A 476 -14.94 11.92 -16.66
N THR A 477 -14.57 13.01 -15.99
CA THR A 477 -15.33 13.60 -14.89
C THR A 477 -16.63 14.22 -15.39
N TYR A 478 -16.58 14.98 -16.48
CA TYR A 478 -17.79 15.50 -17.15
C TYR A 478 -18.73 14.38 -17.62
N VAL A 479 -18.17 13.33 -18.26
CA VAL A 479 -18.93 12.13 -18.68
C VAL A 479 -19.57 11.43 -17.49
N THR A 480 -18.82 11.24 -16.40
CA THR A 480 -19.34 10.66 -15.15
C THR A 480 -20.48 11.49 -14.58
N TRP A 481 -20.35 12.81 -14.55
CA TRP A 481 -21.41 13.70 -14.09
C TRP A 481 -22.69 13.50 -14.92
N LYS A 482 -22.60 13.60 -16.25
CA LYS A 482 -23.73 13.40 -17.17
C LYS A 482 -24.42 12.04 -17.01
N LEU A 483 -23.65 10.96 -16.81
CA LEU A 483 -24.18 9.60 -16.62
C LEU A 483 -24.74 9.36 -15.22
N SER A 484 -24.31 10.12 -14.22
CA SER A 484 -24.67 9.90 -12.82
C SER A 484 -26.01 10.52 -12.41
N GLY A 485 -26.45 11.59 -13.07
CA GLY A 485 -27.59 12.40 -12.61
C GLY A 485 -27.35 13.17 -11.30
N LEU A 486 -26.16 13.06 -10.69
CA LEU A 486 -25.81 13.75 -9.45
C LEU A 486 -25.58 15.25 -9.69
N SER A 487 -25.64 16.03 -8.61
CA SER A 487 -25.25 17.44 -8.64
C SER A 487 -23.74 17.60 -8.93
N ARG A 488 -23.38 18.73 -9.55
CA ARG A 488 -22.03 18.95 -10.12
C ARG A 488 -20.92 18.92 -9.07
N GLU A 489 -21.20 19.34 -7.85
CA GLU A 489 -20.28 19.34 -6.72
C GLU A 489 -19.99 17.94 -6.17
N ARG A 490 -20.89 16.97 -6.37
CA ARG A 490 -20.73 15.57 -5.94
C ARG A 490 -19.81 14.75 -6.85
N VAL A 491 -19.49 15.24 -8.05
CA VAL A 491 -18.64 14.54 -9.04
C VAL A 491 -17.38 15.35 -9.33
N PHE A 492 -16.22 14.78 -9.03
CA PHE A 492 -14.92 15.44 -9.25
C PHE A 492 -13.84 14.45 -9.71
N GLY A 493 -12.82 14.97 -10.38
CA GLY A 493 -11.70 14.17 -10.89
C GLY A 493 -10.42 14.40 -10.07
N SER A 494 -9.51 13.43 -10.07
CA SER A 494 -8.18 13.62 -9.45
C SER A 494 -7.36 14.72 -10.11
N GLY A 495 -7.63 15.02 -11.39
CA GLY A 495 -7.08 16.17 -12.10
C GLY A 495 -5.56 16.30 -12.03
N THR A 496 -5.09 17.54 -12.11
CA THR A 496 -3.68 17.96 -11.95
C THR A 496 -3.16 17.87 -10.51
N ASN A 497 -3.78 17.11 -9.60
CA ASN A 497 -3.33 17.03 -8.20
C ASN A 497 -1.93 16.43 -8.09
N LEU A 498 -1.68 15.34 -8.83
CA LEU A 498 -0.35 14.71 -8.87
C LEU A 498 0.67 15.59 -9.58
N ASP A 499 0.29 16.35 -10.60
CA ASP A 499 1.20 17.28 -11.28
C ASP A 499 1.55 18.48 -10.40
N SER A 500 0.58 18.99 -9.64
CA SER A 500 0.82 19.99 -8.59
C SER A 500 1.79 19.44 -7.52
N ALA A 501 1.67 18.17 -7.14
CA ALA A 501 2.60 17.51 -6.21
C ALA A 501 3.99 17.28 -6.81
N ARG A 502 4.10 16.89 -8.08
CA ARG A 502 5.35 16.83 -8.85
C ARG A 502 6.04 18.18 -8.89
N PHE A 503 5.30 19.24 -9.20
CA PHE A 503 5.84 20.60 -9.27
C PHE A 503 6.35 21.08 -7.91
N ARG A 504 5.60 20.81 -6.83
CA ARG A 504 6.06 21.06 -5.45
C ARG A 504 7.29 20.25 -5.09
N PHE A 505 7.36 18.98 -5.48
CA PHE A 505 8.53 18.15 -5.25
C PHE A 505 9.77 18.75 -5.94
N LEU A 506 9.70 19.04 -7.23
CA LEU A 506 10.80 19.66 -7.99
C LEU A 506 11.23 21.00 -7.35
N LEU A 507 10.29 21.91 -7.10
CA LEU A 507 10.56 23.19 -6.43
C LEU A 507 11.19 23.01 -5.04
N SER A 508 10.78 21.96 -4.30
CA SER A 508 11.34 21.68 -2.97
C SER A 508 12.76 21.12 -2.99
N GLN A 509 13.15 20.42 -4.07
CA GLN A 509 14.55 20.00 -4.26
C GLN A 509 15.44 21.23 -4.50
N GLU A 510 15.00 22.15 -5.37
CA GLU A 510 15.74 23.39 -5.66
C GLU A 510 15.87 24.31 -4.44
N LEU A 511 14.80 24.43 -3.63
CA LEU A 511 14.79 25.23 -2.40
C LEU A 511 15.39 24.50 -1.18
N ASN A 512 15.75 23.22 -1.30
CA ASN A 512 16.14 22.35 -0.18
C ASN A 512 15.17 22.38 1.03
N VAL A 513 13.87 22.33 0.75
CA VAL A 513 12.79 22.28 1.76
C VAL A 513 11.93 21.04 1.59
N SER A 514 10.97 20.82 2.49
CA SER A 514 9.99 19.74 2.32
C SER A 514 8.98 20.06 1.21
N PRO A 515 8.57 19.10 0.35
CA PRO A 515 7.48 19.28 -0.61
C PRO A 515 6.17 19.81 0.01
N SER A 516 5.92 19.50 1.29
CA SER A 516 4.75 20.00 2.05
C SER A 516 4.81 21.50 2.36
N SER A 517 5.98 22.12 2.26
CA SER A 517 6.18 23.56 2.51
C SER A 517 6.01 24.41 1.24
N CYS A 518 6.16 23.79 0.07
CA CYS A 518 5.96 24.43 -1.23
C CYS A 518 4.46 24.53 -1.56
N HIS A 519 3.95 25.75 -1.72
CA HIS A 519 2.56 26.01 -2.12
C HIS A 519 2.51 26.43 -3.58
N ALA A 520 2.41 25.45 -4.48
CA ALA A 520 2.32 25.67 -5.92
C ALA A 520 1.21 24.81 -6.54
N TRP A 521 0.61 25.27 -7.64
CA TRP A 521 -0.52 24.62 -8.29
C TRP A 521 -0.29 24.56 -9.80
N ILE A 522 -0.67 23.44 -10.42
CA ILE A 522 -0.88 23.35 -11.87
C ILE A 522 -2.39 23.37 -12.08
N ILE A 523 -2.88 24.25 -12.95
CA ILE A 523 -4.31 24.47 -13.21
C ILE A 523 -4.60 24.30 -14.70
N GLY A 524 -5.85 23.98 -15.03
CA GLY A 524 -6.30 23.74 -16.40
C GLY A 524 -6.51 22.25 -16.70
N GLU A 525 -6.20 21.84 -17.91
CA GLU A 525 -6.27 20.45 -18.38
C GLU A 525 -5.15 19.59 -17.80
N HIS A 526 -5.48 18.35 -17.46
CA HIS A 526 -4.51 17.28 -17.24
C HIS A 526 -4.11 16.69 -18.61
N GLY A 527 -3.00 17.18 -19.19
CA GLY A 527 -2.63 16.89 -20.58
C GLY A 527 -1.43 17.69 -21.09
N ASP A 528 -1.11 17.55 -22.37
CA ASP A 528 0.01 18.22 -23.05
C ASP A 528 -0.04 19.77 -23.02
N SER A 529 -1.20 20.37 -22.70
CA SER A 529 -1.33 21.83 -22.50
C SER A 529 -0.92 22.31 -21.09
N SER A 530 -0.68 21.39 -20.15
CA SER A 530 -0.13 21.69 -18.83
C SER A 530 1.39 21.92 -18.86
N VAL A 531 1.95 22.44 -17.75
CA VAL A 531 3.36 22.89 -17.69
C VAL A 531 4.33 21.78 -18.14
N THR A 532 5.00 22.01 -19.27
CA THR A 532 5.79 21.02 -20.03
C THR A 532 6.83 20.27 -19.18
N ALA A 533 7.37 20.90 -18.13
CA ALA A 533 8.34 20.31 -17.21
C ALA A 533 7.77 19.20 -16.31
N CYS A 534 6.47 19.19 -16.00
CA CYS A 534 5.86 18.20 -15.11
C CYS A 534 5.36 16.96 -15.84
N ILE A 535 5.06 17.08 -17.14
CA ILE A 535 4.65 15.94 -17.98
C ILE A 535 5.84 15.03 -18.27
N SER A 536 7.04 15.60 -18.47
CA SER A 536 8.27 14.85 -18.75
C SER A 536 8.60 13.83 -17.65
N SER A 537 8.49 14.19 -16.36
CA SER A 537 8.80 13.30 -15.24
C SER A 537 7.79 12.15 -15.09
N ALA A 538 6.54 12.33 -15.55
CA ALA A 538 5.57 11.25 -15.64
C ALA A 538 5.99 10.22 -16.71
N TYR A 539 6.39 10.69 -17.90
CA TYR A 539 6.90 9.82 -18.97
C TYR A 539 8.16 9.07 -18.57
N GLU A 540 9.07 9.68 -17.79
CA GLU A 540 10.27 8.98 -17.30
C GLU A 540 9.93 7.78 -16.41
N ILE A 541 8.99 7.90 -15.47
CA ILE A 541 8.57 6.74 -14.65
C ILE A 541 7.93 5.66 -15.53
N ILE A 542 7.07 6.05 -16.47
CA ILE A 542 6.42 5.10 -17.39
C ILE A 542 7.47 4.41 -18.28
N LYS A 543 8.51 5.10 -18.71
CA LYS A 543 9.66 4.53 -19.45
C LYS A 543 10.51 3.61 -18.58
N LEU A 544 10.66 3.90 -17.29
CA LEU A 544 11.48 3.13 -16.34
C LEU A 544 10.79 1.84 -15.84
N LYS A 545 9.48 1.88 -15.54
CA LYS A 545 8.74 0.73 -14.97
C LYS A 545 7.39 0.38 -15.62
N GLY A 546 6.94 1.14 -16.61
CA GLY A 546 5.71 0.86 -17.38
C GLY A 546 4.40 1.36 -16.78
N TYR A 547 4.41 2.00 -15.61
CA TYR A 547 3.22 2.53 -14.92
C TYR A 547 3.59 3.54 -13.82
N THR A 548 2.61 4.33 -13.36
CA THR A 548 2.65 5.05 -12.08
C THR A 548 1.50 4.54 -11.22
N CYS A 549 1.67 4.45 -9.90
CA CYS A 549 0.58 4.03 -9.00
C CYS A 549 0.74 4.55 -7.57
N TRP A 550 1.96 4.61 -7.03
CA TRP A 550 2.16 4.95 -5.62
C TRP A 550 1.87 6.43 -5.35
N GLY A 551 2.34 7.35 -6.20
CA GLY A 551 2.02 8.78 -6.08
C GLY A 551 0.51 9.06 -6.23
N ILE A 552 -0.18 8.28 -7.07
CA ILE A 552 -1.64 8.34 -7.23
C ILE A 552 -2.34 7.82 -5.96
N GLY A 553 -1.88 6.71 -5.38
CA GLY A 553 -2.38 6.20 -4.11
C GLY A 553 -2.23 7.20 -2.95
N LEU A 554 -1.07 7.87 -2.86
CA LEU A 554 -0.82 8.93 -1.89
C LEU A 554 -1.78 10.13 -2.08
N SER A 555 -1.99 10.56 -3.34
CA SER A 555 -2.95 11.62 -3.73
C SER A 555 -4.38 11.29 -3.27
N VAL A 556 -4.90 10.12 -3.66
CA VAL A 556 -6.24 9.65 -3.30
C VAL A 556 -6.39 9.55 -1.78
N ALA A 557 -5.39 8.98 -1.09
CA ALA A 557 -5.41 8.88 0.37
C ALA A 557 -5.42 10.25 1.08
N LYS A 558 -4.77 11.29 0.55
CA LYS A 558 -4.86 12.66 1.09
C LYS A 558 -6.27 13.24 0.91
N ILE A 559 -6.88 13.08 -0.27
CA ILE A 559 -8.24 13.57 -0.57
C ILE A 559 -9.28 12.87 0.33
N THR A 560 -9.30 11.55 0.36
CA THR A 560 -10.24 10.77 1.20
C THR A 560 -10.10 11.11 2.68
N ARG A 561 -8.87 11.35 3.18
CA ARG A 561 -8.65 11.79 4.58
C ARG A 561 -9.18 13.19 4.87
N GLY A 562 -9.14 14.11 3.91
CA GLY A 562 -9.74 15.45 4.05
C GLY A 562 -11.27 15.35 4.22
N ILE A 563 -11.93 14.69 3.26
CA ILE A 563 -13.38 14.43 3.27
C ILE A 563 -13.82 13.81 4.62
N MET A 564 -13.14 12.74 5.05
CA MET A 564 -13.50 12.01 6.28
C MET A 564 -13.19 12.77 7.57
N ARG A 565 -12.23 13.72 7.57
CA ARG A 565 -12.00 14.62 8.72
C ARG A 565 -13.13 15.63 8.86
N ASN A 566 -13.57 16.21 7.76
CA ASN A 566 -14.64 17.21 7.76
C ASN A 566 -15.99 16.58 8.21
N SER A 567 -16.23 15.30 7.91
CA SER A 567 -17.36 14.51 8.47
C SER A 567 -17.38 14.48 10.00
N ARG A 568 -16.23 14.20 10.64
CA ARG A 568 -16.17 14.06 12.11
C ARG A 568 -16.37 15.38 12.84
N ASN A 569 -15.94 16.49 12.24
CA ASN A 569 -16.18 17.81 12.80
C ASN A 569 -17.68 18.15 12.77
N LEU A 570 -18.39 17.82 11.68
CA LEU A 570 -19.85 18.05 11.58
C LEU A 570 -20.65 17.31 12.67
N ASN A 571 -20.30 16.05 12.98
CA ASN A 571 -20.96 15.31 14.06
C ASN A 571 -20.60 15.81 15.49
N ALA A 572 -19.55 16.63 15.62
CA ALA A 572 -19.19 17.31 16.87
C ALA A 572 -19.75 18.75 16.94
N LEU A 573 -20.41 19.25 15.89
CA LEU A 573 -20.89 20.62 15.73
C LEU A 573 -22.37 20.79 16.10
N SER A 574 -22.84 20.08 17.14
CA SER A 574 -24.06 20.46 17.88
C SER A 574 -23.88 21.74 18.71
N ILE A 575 -22.75 22.43 18.58
CA ILE A 575 -22.40 23.70 19.21
C ILE A 575 -22.09 24.71 18.11
N ASN A 576 -22.75 25.88 18.15
CA ASN A 576 -22.66 26.95 17.14
C ASN A 576 -21.27 27.62 17.08
N VAL A 577 -20.28 26.96 16.48
CA VAL A 577 -18.96 27.51 16.18
C VAL A 577 -18.76 27.58 14.67
N LYS A 578 -18.54 28.78 14.12
CA LYS A 578 -18.09 28.95 12.74
C LYS A 578 -16.67 28.40 12.60
N VAL A 579 -16.54 27.15 12.16
CA VAL A 579 -15.24 26.55 11.86
C VAL A 579 -14.67 27.22 10.62
N GLY A 580 -13.49 27.84 10.75
CA GLY A 580 -12.76 28.41 9.62
C GLY A 580 -12.33 27.35 8.61
N ILE A 581 -12.22 27.73 7.34
CA ILE A 581 -11.81 26.82 6.26
C ILE A 581 -10.35 26.39 6.50
N ASP A 582 -10.13 25.08 6.67
CA ASP A 582 -8.79 24.49 6.77
C ASP A 582 -8.13 24.43 5.39
N PHE A 583 -7.46 25.51 5.00
CA PHE A 583 -6.74 25.60 3.73
C PHE A 583 -5.61 24.56 3.57
N SER A 584 -5.18 23.86 4.64
CA SER A 584 -4.22 22.73 4.54
C SER A 584 -4.83 21.46 3.90
N GLN A 585 -6.14 21.49 3.67
CA GLN A 585 -6.90 20.48 2.93
C GLN A 585 -7.20 20.90 1.48
N CYS A 586 -6.69 22.04 1.02
CA CYS A 586 -6.80 22.37 -0.39
C CYS A 586 -6.06 21.33 -1.24
N VAL A 587 -6.69 20.91 -2.33
CA VAL A 587 -6.18 19.96 -3.33
C VAL A 587 -6.50 20.49 -4.72
N SER A 588 -5.76 20.10 -5.76
CA SER A 588 -6.26 20.31 -7.11
C SER A 588 -7.28 19.21 -7.39
N ALA A 589 -8.40 19.54 -8.01
CA ALA A 589 -9.35 18.54 -8.51
C ALA A 589 -10.01 19.07 -9.77
N THR A 590 -10.34 18.16 -10.69
CA THR A 590 -11.22 18.50 -11.81
C THR A 590 -12.60 18.81 -11.26
N ARG A 591 -13.13 20.01 -11.58
CA ARG A 591 -14.53 20.38 -11.31
C ARG A 591 -15.09 21.26 -12.44
N TYR A 592 -16.41 21.41 -12.50
CA TYR A 592 -17.11 22.32 -13.43
C TYR A 592 -16.76 23.80 -13.18
N VAL A 593 -16.19 24.54 -14.14
CA VAL A 593 -15.59 25.88 -13.90
C VAL A 593 -16.26 27.11 -14.55
N GLN A 594 -17.47 27.00 -15.10
CA GLN A 594 -18.15 28.15 -15.74
C GLN A 594 -18.18 29.39 -14.82
N GLY A 595 -17.90 30.57 -15.38
CA GLY A 595 -17.82 31.86 -14.68
C GLY A 595 -16.46 32.16 -14.01
N LEU A 596 -15.54 31.20 -13.93
CA LEU A 596 -14.21 31.40 -13.36
C LEU A 596 -13.23 31.90 -14.45
N HIS A 597 -12.43 32.93 -14.14
CA HIS A 597 -11.40 33.49 -15.05
C HIS A 597 -11.90 33.84 -16.48
N GLY A 598 -13.19 34.18 -16.65
CA GLY A 598 -13.78 34.49 -17.95
C GLY A 598 -14.19 33.28 -18.79
N ILE A 599 -14.15 32.07 -18.24
CA ILE A 599 -14.61 30.84 -18.91
C ILE A 599 -16.14 30.85 -19.00
N THR A 600 -16.67 30.78 -20.22
CA THR A 600 -18.12 30.87 -20.50
C THR A 600 -18.80 29.53 -20.71
N ASP A 601 -18.06 28.46 -20.99
CA ASP A 601 -18.65 27.17 -21.38
C ASP A 601 -18.88 26.22 -20.19
N ASP A 602 -19.74 25.22 -20.38
CA ASP A 602 -19.89 24.08 -19.46
C ASP A 602 -18.70 23.12 -19.64
N VAL A 603 -17.61 23.38 -18.90
CA VAL A 603 -16.37 22.60 -18.97
C VAL A 603 -15.88 22.23 -17.57
N TYR A 604 -15.28 21.04 -17.46
CA TYR A 604 -14.59 20.57 -16.28
C TYR A 604 -13.08 20.83 -16.42
N LEU A 605 -12.47 21.52 -15.45
CA LEU A 605 -11.02 21.82 -15.40
C LEU A 605 -10.46 21.56 -14.00
N SER A 606 -9.18 21.24 -13.93
CA SER A 606 -8.46 21.10 -12.67
C SER A 606 -8.13 22.46 -12.06
N VAL A 607 -8.64 22.71 -10.85
CA VAL A 607 -8.40 23.95 -10.08
C VAL A 607 -8.21 23.65 -8.59
N PRO A 608 -7.52 24.51 -7.82
CA PRO A 608 -7.37 24.32 -6.39
C PRO A 608 -8.71 24.52 -5.67
N CYS A 609 -9.12 23.55 -4.87
CA CYS A 609 -10.44 23.51 -4.26
C CYS A 609 -10.39 22.90 -2.85
N VAL A 610 -11.51 23.00 -2.12
CA VAL A 610 -11.71 22.37 -0.80
C VAL A 610 -12.81 21.32 -0.93
N VAL A 611 -12.45 20.04 -0.77
CA VAL A 611 -13.36 18.90 -0.89
C VAL A 611 -13.79 18.44 0.51
N GLY A 612 -15.10 18.40 0.74
CA GLY A 612 -15.73 17.96 1.98
C GLY A 612 -16.71 16.81 1.75
N VAL A 613 -17.53 16.50 2.75
CA VAL A 613 -18.55 15.44 2.67
C VAL A 613 -19.66 15.71 1.65
N ASN A 614 -19.89 16.99 1.32
CA ASN A 614 -20.85 17.41 0.30
C ASN A 614 -20.15 17.62 -1.06
N GLY A 615 -18.95 17.08 -1.25
CA GLY A 615 -18.17 17.23 -2.48
C GLY A 615 -17.34 18.50 -2.51
N VAL A 616 -17.21 19.13 -3.69
CA VAL A 616 -16.40 20.34 -3.88
C VAL A 616 -17.14 21.55 -3.29
N THR A 617 -16.75 21.95 -2.07
CA THR A 617 -17.42 23.03 -1.31
C THR A 617 -16.96 24.44 -1.70
N HIS A 618 -15.67 24.59 -2.04
CA HIS A 618 -15.06 25.89 -2.35
C HIS A 618 -14.03 25.75 -3.47
N VAL A 619 -13.89 26.79 -4.29
CA VAL A 619 -12.80 26.94 -5.26
C VAL A 619 -11.92 28.08 -4.79
N VAL A 620 -10.60 27.85 -4.72
CA VAL A 620 -9.65 28.88 -4.34
C VAL A 620 -9.34 29.70 -5.60
N LYS A 621 -9.97 30.86 -5.72
CA LYS A 621 -9.72 31.81 -6.81
C LYS A 621 -8.25 32.23 -6.78
N GLN A 622 -7.52 31.96 -7.87
CA GLN A 622 -6.12 32.35 -8.00
C GLN A 622 -6.01 33.81 -8.49
N THR A 623 -4.93 34.50 -8.15
CA THR A 623 -4.56 35.76 -8.80
C THR A 623 -3.63 35.43 -9.95
N LEU A 624 -4.16 35.44 -11.18
CA LEU A 624 -3.43 35.09 -12.40
C LEU A 624 -3.04 36.36 -13.18
N ASN A 625 -1.85 36.36 -13.75
CA ASN A 625 -1.40 37.39 -14.69
C ASN A 625 -2.00 37.16 -16.09
N LYS A 626 -1.78 38.11 -17.02
CA LYS A 626 -2.36 38.06 -18.38
C LYS A 626 -1.92 36.82 -19.18
N GLU A 627 -0.66 36.44 -19.09
CA GLU A 627 -0.08 35.29 -19.81
C GLU A 627 -0.62 33.96 -19.26
N GLU A 628 -0.80 33.87 -17.94
CA GLU A 628 -1.40 32.71 -17.27
C GLU A 628 -2.87 32.53 -17.63
N ILE A 629 -3.63 33.63 -17.73
CA ILE A 629 -5.03 33.60 -18.20
C ILE A 629 -5.11 33.14 -19.65
N GLU A 630 -4.23 33.62 -20.53
CA GLU A 630 -4.20 33.20 -21.93
C GLU A 630 -3.89 31.70 -22.08
N LYS A 631 -2.91 31.18 -21.33
CA LYS A 631 -2.59 29.74 -21.28
C LYS A 631 -3.77 28.91 -20.74
N LEU A 632 -4.43 29.38 -19.68
CA LEU A 632 -5.64 28.72 -19.16
C LEU A 632 -6.78 28.70 -20.19
N HIS A 633 -6.94 29.77 -20.98
CA HIS A 633 -7.95 29.84 -22.05
C HIS A 633 -7.64 28.93 -23.23
N GLN A 634 -6.36 28.75 -23.59
CA GLN A 634 -5.95 27.75 -24.60
C GLN A 634 -6.28 26.33 -24.11
N SER A 635 -5.95 26.01 -22.86
CA SER A 635 -6.24 24.72 -22.22
C SER A 635 -7.74 24.42 -22.15
N TRP A 636 -8.57 25.40 -21.76
CA TRP A 636 -10.04 25.33 -21.81
C TRP A 636 -10.57 24.98 -23.20
N LYS A 637 -10.15 25.71 -24.25
CA LYS A 637 -10.64 25.52 -25.63
C LYS A 637 -10.32 24.13 -26.19
N THR A 638 -9.15 23.59 -25.86
CA THR A 638 -8.74 22.22 -26.22
C THR A 638 -9.68 21.19 -25.58
N LEU A 639 -9.93 21.30 -24.28
CA LEU A 639 -10.85 20.39 -23.57
C LEU A 639 -12.29 20.49 -24.07
N PHE A 640 -12.81 21.71 -24.27
CA PHE A 640 -14.18 21.90 -24.74
C PHE A 640 -14.41 21.31 -26.15
N THR A 641 -13.43 21.46 -27.05
CA THR A 641 -13.44 20.80 -28.36
C THR A 641 -13.57 19.27 -28.25
N VAL A 642 -12.79 18.63 -27.37
CA VAL A 642 -12.88 17.18 -27.16
C VAL A 642 -14.21 16.79 -26.49
N GLN A 643 -14.69 17.59 -25.53
CA GLN A 643 -15.89 17.32 -24.76
C GLN A 643 -17.17 17.38 -25.62
N THR A 644 -17.25 18.31 -26.58
CA THR A 644 -18.39 18.44 -27.50
C THR A 644 -18.48 17.33 -28.54
N GLN A 645 -17.40 16.59 -28.78
CA GLN A 645 -17.33 15.48 -29.74
C GLN A 645 -17.70 14.11 -29.13
N ILE A 646 -18.20 14.08 -27.89
CA ILE A 646 -18.53 12.82 -27.18
C ILE A 646 -19.99 12.45 -27.43
N GLU A 647 -20.18 11.28 -28.04
CA GLU A 647 -21.50 10.72 -28.30
C GLU A 647 -22.08 10.11 -27.01
N PHE A 648 -23.02 10.84 -26.41
CA PHE A 648 -23.99 10.29 -25.47
C PHE A 648 -25.19 9.81 -26.30
N ASP A 649 -25.44 8.50 -26.34
CA ASP A 649 -26.53 7.90 -27.12
C ASP A 649 -27.90 8.24 -26.51
N THR A 650 -28.41 9.45 -26.78
CA THR A 650 -29.70 9.92 -26.26
C THR A 650 -30.87 9.49 -27.16
N THR A 651 -31.00 8.19 -27.46
CA THR A 651 -32.26 7.60 -27.95
C THR A 651 -32.30 6.07 -27.79
N GLU A 652 -32.82 5.59 -26.65
CA GLU A 652 -33.94 4.64 -26.77
C GLU A 652 -35.24 5.47 -26.71
N LYS A 653 -35.72 5.87 -27.90
CA LYS A 653 -37.09 6.35 -28.00
C LYS A 653 -38.00 5.17 -27.71
N ASN A 654 -38.76 5.27 -26.62
CA ASN A 654 -39.92 4.41 -26.36
C ASN A 654 -41.05 4.72 -27.35
N THR A 655 -40.82 4.47 -28.65
CA THR A 655 -41.85 4.45 -29.69
C THR A 655 -42.49 3.07 -29.77
N LYS A 656 -43.10 2.63 -28.66
CA LYS A 656 -44.24 1.72 -28.72
C LYS A 656 -45.52 2.55 -28.60
N LYS A 657 -46.04 2.98 -29.76
CA LYS A 657 -47.48 3.24 -29.88
C LYS A 657 -48.19 1.92 -29.60
N GLY A 658 -49.06 1.86 -28.59
CA GLY A 658 -49.87 0.68 -28.34
C GLY A 658 -50.54 0.66 -26.98
N GLY A 659 -51.79 1.11 -26.93
CA GLY A 659 -52.78 0.65 -25.93
C GLY A 659 -52.67 1.21 -24.52
N CYS A 660 -53.64 2.04 -24.15
CA CYS A 660 -54.07 2.13 -22.75
C CYS A 660 -54.75 0.81 -22.34
N LEU A 661 -54.47 0.30 -21.14
CA LEU A 661 -55.49 -0.21 -20.20
C LEU A 661 -54.87 -0.54 -18.83
N LEU A 662 -55.68 -0.36 -17.78
CA LEU A 662 -55.32 -0.56 -16.37
C LEU A 662 -55.43 -2.04 -15.95
N SER A 663 -54.48 -2.49 -15.12
CA SER A 663 -54.71 -3.36 -13.95
C SER A 663 -53.45 -3.41 -13.09
#